data_AF-A0A258CT45-F1
#
_entry.id   AF-A0A258CT45-F1
#
_cell.length_a   1.000
_cell.length_b   1.000
_cell.length_c   1.000
_cell.angle_alpha   90.00
_cell.angle_beta   90.00
_cell.angle_gamma   90.00
#
_symmetry.space_group_name_H-M   'P 1'
#
loop_
_entity.id
_entity.type
_entity.pdbx_description
1 polymer ?
#
loop_
_entity_poly.entity_id
_entity_poly.type
_entity_poly.pdbx_seq_one_letter_code
_entity_poly.pdbx_strand_id
1 'polypeptide(L)'
;AARREVGFSGAVTLGAAADVDLADCLDHFGQDGRTRAILLALDEVEDAARFLSSARAAARLKPVLVLKPWQPAGETRGLTHAGLIVTPDRAHDAAFHRAGLLRVNDLDELFAAAETLGRMRQLVGGRLAIVSNGAGLAALAAGRLRQLGGSLARLDGGAAGASREAVIEVATPAQYAGTVADLLADAGVDAVLAVHAPHRLAQAEACADAVLASAQAAGQRKPVLAAWIGGDEAVAARFAAAGLPSFATGAEAVLGFQHLLRHARLQAELMATPPTADDVPPPDLAQARAIVARALAQERDWLDAGEVSALLAIYRVPELKPVVAPDLEAALVAARPFLSTGRPVALKIVSPDIVHKSDVGGVALDLATEAAFREAAQRMLERVGRERPGARITGLAVQPMAQRAKARELIVGFATDPCFGPVVVFGRGGTAAELIDDSHVALPPLDLGLAGRLIARTRVSRVLAAYRDVPAANLEAVAAAIVAVGQMAVDLPEIRELDLNPLLADETGVIAVDARIMLERRPQQRRRPAIRPYPGSWAKRIALRGGRAFEVRPIRPDDEGAIAEMLKKVTPEDLRLRFFAPVKAFSHAFLAHLTQLDYARAMAFVALDEAGEVAGVVRLHADIAHEEAEYAILLRSDMKGLGLGWTLMTLIIEWARAEGLKTIRSQVLAENTRMLALCRQLGFGIANDPDDTAIRIVTLPVEPLASAEP
;
A
#
# COMPACT_ATOMS: atom_id res chain seq x y z
N ALA A 1 9.52 29.71 0.10
CA ALA A 1 10.52 29.51 1.18
C ALA A 1 10.83 30.78 1.96
N ALA A 2 11.61 31.74 1.43
CA ALA A 2 12.06 32.93 2.17
C ALA A 2 10.91 33.75 2.81
N ARG A 3 9.84 34.03 2.07
CA ARG A 3 8.64 34.74 2.58
C ARG A 3 7.86 34.00 3.68
N ARG A 4 8.01 32.68 3.77
CA ARG A 4 7.33 31.82 4.77
C ARG A 4 8.29 31.33 5.85
N GLU A 5 9.51 31.88 5.91
CA GLU A 5 10.58 31.48 6.82
C GLU A 5 10.83 29.96 6.87
N VAL A 6 10.61 29.28 5.75
CA VAL A 6 10.91 27.84 5.61
C VAL A 6 12.39 27.70 5.29
N GLY A 7 13.18 27.25 6.27
CA GLY A 7 14.61 26.97 6.09
C GLY A 7 14.85 25.60 5.43
N PHE A 8 15.91 25.51 4.63
CA PHE A 8 16.37 24.27 4.02
C PHE A 8 17.64 23.77 4.71
N SER A 9 17.69 22.47 5.06
CA SER A 9 18.93 21.79 5.47
C SER A 9 19.84 21.49 4.27
N GLY A 10 19.24 21.26 3.10
CA GLY A 10 19.90 21.09 1.82
C GLY A 10 18.91 21.26 0.66
N ALA A 11 19.42 21.54 -0.53
CA ALA A 11 18.65 21.61 -1.77
C ALA A 11 19.51 21.04 -2.91
N VAL A 12 18.92 20.14 -3.71
CA VAL A 12 19.61 19.44 -4.80
C VAL A 12 18.76 19.54 -6.06
N THR A 13 19.39 19.80 -7.20
CA THR A 13 18.77 19.76 -8.52
C THR A 13 19.51 18.72 -9.35
N LEU A 14 18.83 17.63 -9.71
CA LEU A 14 19.48 16.47 -10.32
C LEU A 14 19.74 16.62 -11.82
N GLY A 15 19.01 17.50 -12.51
CA GLY A 15 19.11 17.61 -13.96
C GLY A 15 18.84 16.26 -14.61
N ALA A 16 19.82 15.71 -15.33
CA ALA A 16 19.74 14.41 -15.99
C ALA A 16 20.08 13.19 -15.09
N ALA A 17 20.46 13.40 -13.82
CA ALA A 17 20.72 12.33 -12.85
C ALA A 17 21.68 11.21 -13.34
N ALA A 18 22.82 11.59 -13.94
CA ALA A 18 23.72 10.63 -14.61
C ALA A 18 24.46 9.65 -13.67
N ASP A 19 24.54 9.94 -12.37
CA ASP A 19 25.20 9.10 -11.36
C ASP A 19 24.36 9.10 -10.07
N VAL A 20 24.38 10.22 -9.33
CA VAL A 20 23.50 10.43 -8.18
C VAL A 20 22.08 10.68 -8.67
N ASP A 21 21.15 9.85 -8.21
CA ASP A 21 19.74 9.93 -8.57
C ASP A 21 18.83 10.34 -7.41
N LEU A 22 17.52 10.26 -7.66
CA LEU A 22 16.50 10.62 -6.68
C LEU A 22 16.48 9.69 -5.47
N ALA A 23 16.74 8.40 -5.68
CA ALA A 23 16.74 7.40 -4.63
C ALA A 23 17.92 7.63 -3.67
N ASP A 24 19.09 7.98 -4.20
CA ASP A 24 20.26 8.35 -3.41
C ASP A 24 19.99 9.58 -2.51
N CYS A 25 19.35 10.60 -3.09
CA CYS A 25 18.98 11.79 -2.33
C CYS A 25 17.98 11.46 -1.21
N LEU A 26 16.99 10.59 -1.48
CA LEU A 26 16.02 10.16 -0.48
C LEU A 26 16.67 9.38 0.66
N ASP A 27 17.62 8.51 0.36
CA ASP A 27 18.36 7.77 1.38
C ASP A 27 19.23 8.69 2.23
N HIS A 28 19.98 9.59 1.60
CA HIS A 28 20.82 10.57 2.29
C HIS A 28 20.00 11.48 3.21
N PHE A 29 18.99 12.17 2.66
CA PHE A 29 18.15 13.08 3.44
C PHE A 29 17.23 12.34 4.41
N GLY A 30 16.93 11.07 4.17
CA GLY A 30 16.19 10.20 5.08
C GLY A 30 16.97 9.92 6.37
N GLN A 31 18.28 9.68 6.26
CA GLN A 31 19.15 9.38 7.40
C GLN A 31 19.71 10.65 8.08
N ASP A 32 19.73 11.80 7.39
CA ASP A 32 20.19 13.05 7.99
C ASP A 32 19.29 13.54 9.13
N GLY A 33 19.86 13.59 10.35
CA GLY A 33 19.18 14.07 11.55
C GLY A 33 18.86 15.58 11.56
N ARG A 34 19.47 16.37 10.66
CA ARG A 34 19.15 17.81 10.50
C ARG A 34 17.92 18.04 9.63
N THR A 35 17.58 17.08 8.77
CA THR A 35 16.45 17.16 7.84
C THR A 35 15.17 16.66 8.50
N ARG A 36 14.16 17.55 8.60
CA ARG A 36 12.86 17.26 9.24
C ARG A 36 11.77 16.80 8.29
N ALA A 37 11.81 17.24 7.04
CA ALA A 37 10.88 16.86 5.98
C ALA A 37 11.61 16.94 4.63
N ILE A 38 11.21 16.11 3.68
CA ILE A 38 11.77 16.07 2.33
C ILE A 38 10.72 16.61 1.36
N LEU A 39 11.09 17.63 0.56
CA LEU A 39 10.24 18.21 -0.48
C LEU A 39 10.75 17.75 -1.84
N LEU A 40 9.90 17.08 -2.61
CA LEU A 40 10.25 16.43 -3.85
C LEU A 40 9.41 17.02 -4.99
N ALA A 41 10.04 17.72 -5.92
CA ALA A 41 9.42 18.08 -7.18
C ALA A 41 9.84 17.03 -8.22
N LEU A 42 8.85 16.34 -8.81
CA LEU A 42 9.10 15.17 -9.65
C LEU A 42 8.45 15.31 -11.02
N ASP A 43 9.27 15.12 -12.05
CA ASP A 43 8.83 15.02 -13.43
C ASP A 43 8.54 13.55 -13.78
N GLU A 44 9.56 12.70 -13.75
CA GLU A 44 9.48 11.28 -14.10
C GLU A 44 10.21 10.38 -13.07
N VAL A 45 9.92 9.08 -13.12
CA VAL A 45 10.57 8.04 -12.33
C VAL A 45 11.19 7.04 -13.30
N GLU A 46 12.52 6.94 -13.32
CA GLU A 46 13.23 6.02 -14.24
C GLU A 46 13.32 4.59 -13.68
N ASP A 47 13.71 4.46 -12.41
CA ASP A 47 13.73 3.22 -11.65
C ASP A 47 12.69 3.24 -10.52
N ALA A 48 11.51 2.70 -10.83
CA ALA A 48 10.41 2.64 -9.89
C ALA A 48 10.70 1.80 -8.63
N ALA A 49 11.49 0.73 -8.77
CA ALA A 49 11.78 -0.16 -7.65
C ALA A 49 12.73 0.50 -6.67
N ARG A 50 13.83 1.09 -7.17
CA ARG A 50 14.79 1.84 -6.36
C ARG A 50 14.13 3.06 -5.72
N PHE A 51 13.33 3.82 -6.49
CA PHE A 51 12.59 4.97 -5.97
C PHE A 51 11.64 4.59 -4.83
N LEU A 52 10.77 3.59 -5.02
CA LEU A 52 9.81 3.19 -3.98
C LEU A 52 10.50 2.66 -2.73
N SER A 53 11.61 1.95 -2.90
CA SER A 53 12.44 1.45 -1.81
C SER A 53 12.98 2.59 -0.93
N SER A 54 13.71 3.54 -1.53
CA SER A 54 14.25 4.71 -0.82
C SER A 54 13.15 5.60 -0.26
N ALA A 55 12.10 5.87 -1.04
CA ALA A 55 11.01 6.74 -0.64
C ALA A 55 10.26 6.17 0.58
N ARG A 56 10.01 4.85 0.61
CA ARG A 56 9.39 4.17 1.74
C ARG A 56 10.28 4.20 2.97
N ALA A 57 11.58 3.98 2.82
CA ALA A 57 12.54 4.06 3.92
C ALA A 57 12.57 5.48 4.53
N ALA A 58 12.64 6.51 3.69
CA ALA A 58 12.60 7.91 4.12
C ALA A 58 11.25 8.27 4.78
N ALA A 59 10.14 7.86 4.17
CA ALA A 59 8.79 8.15 4.66
C ALA A 59 8.51 7.54 6.04
N ARG A 60 9.08 6.36 6.37
CA ARG A 60 8.97 5.78 7.73
C ARG A 60 9.66 6.63 8.81
N LEU A 61 10.64 7.45 8.44
CA LEU A 61 11.41 8.27 9.37
C LEU A 61 10.89 9.72 9.43
N LYS A 62 10.50 10.27 8.29
CA LYS A 62 10.11 11.68 8.17
C LYS A 62 9.10 11.92 7.05
N PRO A 63 8.33 13.03 7.12
CA PRO A 63 7.41 13.39 6.04
C PRO A 63 8.13 13.60 4.70
N VAL A 64 7.60 12.97 3.65
CA VAL A 64 8.03 13.18 2.26
C VAL A 64 6.85 13.76 1.47
N LEU A 65 7.01 14.98 1.00
CA LEU A 65 6.01 15.73 0.23
C LEU A 65 6.37 15.70 -1.26
N VAL A 66 5.41 15.37 -2.10
CA VAL A 66 5.62 15.24 -3.55
C VAL A 66 4.77 16.23 -4.31
N LEU A 67 5.43 17.09 -5.09
CA LEU A 67 4.80 17.90 -6.12
C LEU A 67 5.03 17.21 -7.47
N LYS A 68 3.98 16.58 -8.00
CA LYS A 68 3.95 16.02 -9.35
C LYS A 68 2.74 16.59 -10.10
N PRO A 69 2.94 17.33 -11.21
CA PRO A 69 1.85 17.82 -12.03
C PRO A 69 0.98 16.67 -12.54
N TRP A 70 -0.32 16.90 -12.62
CA TRP A 70 -1.24 15.97 -13.29
C TRP A 70 -0.98 16.00 -14.79
N GLN A 71 -0.78 14.84 -15.38
CA GLN A 71 -0.67 14.68 -16.82
C GLN A 71 -2.04 14.35 -17.41
N PRO A 72 -2.36 14.88 -18.61
CA PRO A 72 -3.56 14.44 -19.30
C PRO A 72 -3.46 12.94 -19.56
N ALA A 73 -4.59 12.23 -19.45
CA ALA A 73 -4.66 10.86 -19.92
C ALA A 73 -4.28 10.84 -21.41
N GLY A 74 -3.15 10.22 -21.75
CA GLY A 74 -2.74 10.01 -23.14
C GLY A 74 -3.68 9.06 -23.88
N GLU A 75 -3.37 8.72 -25.14
CA GLU A 75 -4.10 7.66 -25.84
C GLU A 75 -3.95 6.33 -25.09
N THR A 76 -5.00 5.92 -24.39
CA THR A 76 -5.01 4.68 -23.61
C THR A 76 -4.93 3.48 -24.55
N ARG A 77 -3.87 2.68 -24.42
CA ARG A 77 -3.69 1.43 -25.17
C ARG A 77 -4.35 0.21 -24.50
N GLY A 78 -5.08 0.43 -23.42
CA GLY A 78 -5.78 -0.63 -22.69
C GLY A 78 -6.81 -1.31 -23.57
N LEU A 79 -6.78 -2.65 -23.59
CA LEU A 79 -7.74 -3.47 -24.32
C LEU A 79 -8.79 -4.07 -23.38
N THR A 80 -8.58 -3.96 -22.07
CA THR A 80 -9.56 -4.31 -21.04
C THR A 80 -10.05 -3.07 -20.29
N HIS A 81 -11.13 -3.19 -19.53
CA HIS A 81 -11.62 -2.11 -18.66
C HIS A 81 -10.56 -1.70 -17.63
N ALA A 82 -9.85 -2.66 -17.01
CA ALA A 82 -8.73 -2.33 -16.12
C ALA A 82 -7.63 -1.57 -16.88
N GLY A 83 -7.31 -1.97 -18.12
CA GLY A 83 -6.36 -1.26 -18.99
C GLY A 83 -6.77 0.17 -19.31
N LEU A 84 -8.08 0.45 -19.42
CA LEU A 84 -8.61 1.80 -19.64
C LEU A 84 -8.61 2.66 -18.35
N ILE A 85 -8.77 2.01 -17.19
CA ILE A 85 -8.84 2.67 -15.88
C ILE A 85 -7.45 3.03 -15.33
N VAL A 86 -6.43 2.21 -15.61
CA VAL A 86 -5.05 2.47 -15.17
C VAL A 86 -4.41 3.54 -16.04
N THR A 87 -4.36 4.76 -15.51
CA THR A 87 -3.63 5.89 -16.11
C THR A 87 -2.30 6.12 -15.40
N PRO A 88 -1.32 6.80 -16.05
CA PRO A 88 -0.05 7.14 -15.41
C PRO A 88 -0.22 7.89 -14.08
N ASP A 89 -1.13 8.86 -13.99
CA ASP A 89 -1.40 9.59 -12.73
C ASP A 89 -1.94 8.69 -11.63
N ARG A 90 -2.86 7.78 -11.96
CA ARG A 90 -3.42 6.81 -11.00
C ARG A 90 -2.35 5.83 -10.52
N ALA A 91 -1.45 5.40 -11.41
CA ALA A 91 -0.31 4.56 -11.05
C ALA A 91 0.67 5.28 -10.10
N HIS A 92 0.99 6.56 -10.39
CA HIS A 92 1.81 7.39 -9.50
C HIS A 92 1.15 7.63 -8.14
N ASP A 93 -0.15 7.92 -8.11
CA ASP A 93 -0.89 8.08 -6.84
C ASP A 93 -0.85 6.79 -6.00
N ALA A 94 -1.04 5.63 -6.63
CA ALA A 94 -0.87 4.35 -5.95
C ALA A 94 0.56 4.12 -5.44
N ALA A 95 1.57 4.49 -6.23
CA ALA A 95 2.98 4.39 -5.88
C ALA A 95 3.33 5.28 -4.67
N PHE A 96 2.97 6.56 -4.72
CA PHE A 96 3.17 7.51 -3.63
C PHE A 96 2.44 7.07 -2.37
N HIS A 97 1.20 6.64 -2.51
CA HIS A 97 0.44 6.11 -1.40
C HIS A 97 1.13 4.89 -0.76
N ARG A 98 1.59 3.95 -1.59
CA ARG A 98 2.20 2.69 -1.14
C ARG A 98 3.54 2.88 -0.44
N ALA A 99 4.29 3.91 -0.82
CA ALA A 99 5.52 4.31 -0.13
C ALA A 99 5.29 5.37 0.98
N GLY A 100 4.05 5.82 1.20
CA GLY A 100 3.67 6.76 2.26
C GLY A 100 4.05 8.22 2.02
N LEU A 101 4.25 8.59 0.76
CA LEU A 101 4.48 9.96 0.32
C LEU A 101 3.14 10.73 0.26
N LEU A 102 3.19 12.00 0.62
CA LEU A 102 2.03 12.89 0.53
C LEU A 102 2.13 13.74 -0.75
N ARG A 103 1.29 13.44 -1.75
CA ARG A 103 1.17 14.26 -2.96
C ARG A 103 0.44 15.58 -2.64
N VAL A 104 0.97 16.67 -3.15
CA VAL A 104 0.40 18.02 -3.14
C VAL A 104 0.23 18.51 -4.59
N ASN A 105 -0.67 19.46 -4.80
CA ASN A 105 -1.09 19.88 -6.15
C ASN A 105 -0.32 21.09 -6.66
N ASP A 106 0.18 21.94 -5.76
CA ASP A 106 0.88 23.17 -6.11
C ASP A 106 1.94 23.55 -5.08
N LEU A 107 2.72 24.60 -5.41
CA LEU A 107 3.81 25.10 -4.56
C LEU A 107 3.31 25.71 -3.25
N ASP A 108 2.12 26.32 -3.23
CA ASP A 108 1.57 26.94 -2.02
C ASP A 108 1.13 25.86 -1.02
N GLU A 109 0.51 24.79 -1.50
CA GLU A 109 0.17 23.58 -0.75
C GLU A 109 1.44 22.86 -0.26
N LEU A 110 2.48 22.75 -1.09
CA LEU A 110 3.76 22.17 -0.71
C LEU A 110 4.38 22.88 0.51
N PHE A 111 4.49 24.22 0.46
CA PHE A 111 5.08 24.96 1.58
C PHE A 111 4.15 25.02 2.80
N ALA A 112 2.82 25.03 2.62
CA ALA A 112 1.88 24.93 3.73
C ALA A 112 1.99 23.59 4.46
N ALA A 113 2.12 22.49 3.70
CA ALA A 113 2.33 21.16 4.26
C ALA A 113 3.71 21.03 4.93
N ALA A 114 4.75 21.63 4.36
CA ALA A 114 6.08 21.67 4.96
C ALA A 114 6.08 22.42 6.31
N GLU A 115 5.33 23.52 6.39
CA GLU A 115 5.19 24.32 7.60
C GLU A 115 4.50 23.55 8.73
N THR A 116 3.46 22.77 8.44
CA THR A 116 2.81 21.93 9.45
C THR A 116 3.65 20.71 9.83
N LEU A 117 4.08 19.92 8.84
CA LEU A 117 4.71 18.62 9.06
C LEU A 117 6.14 18.72 9.59
N GLY A 118 6.87 19.79 9.26
CA GLY A 118 8.22 20.02 9.76
C GLY A 118 8.29 20.51 11.21
N ARG A 119 7.16 20.92 11.80
CA ARG A 119 7.08 21.57 13.11
C ARG A 119 6.27 20.80 14.15
N MET A 120 5.26 20.03 13.73
CA MET A 120 4.33 19.36 14.66
C MET A 120 4.68 17.91 15.00
N ARG A 121 4.30 17.51 16.22
CA ARG A 121 4.33 16.11 16.68
C ARG A 121 3.09 15.34 16.18
N GLN A 122 3.19 14.01 16.21
CA GLN A 122 2.22 13.07 15.67
C GLN A 122 0.78 13.32 16.15
N LEU A 123 -0.16 13.34 15.22
CA LEU A 123 -1.59 13.52 15.49
C LEU A 123 -2.26 12.15 15.71
N VAL A 124 -3.01 12.01 16.81
CA VAL A 124 -3.67 10.75 17.19
C VAL A 124 -5.13 10.68 16.70
N GLY A 125 -5.79 11.82 16.45
CA GLY A 125 -7.19 11.88 16.04
C GLY A 125 -7.51 13.07 15.12
N GLY A 126 -8.72 13.12 14.57
CA GLY A 126 -9.11 14.07 13.52
C GLY A 126 -10.11 15.14 13.91
N ARG A 127 -10.35 15.36 15.20
CA ARG A 127 -11.34 16.31 15.71
C ARG A 127 -10.71 17.68 16.00
N LEU A 128 -11.04 18.67 15.16
CA LEU A 128 -10.53 20.04 15.28
C LEU A 128 -11.48 20.92 16.11
N ALA A 129 -10.97 21.57 17.15
CA ALA A 129 -11.64 22.69 17.81
C ALA A 129 -11.18 24.02 17.19
N ILE A 130 -12.08 24.99 17.08
CA ILE A 130 -11.81 26.30 16.49
C ILE A 130 -12.15 27.36 17.53
N VAL A 131 -11.17 28.21 17.84
CA VAL A 131 -11.32 29.38 18.71
C VAL A 131 -11.05 30.64 17.88
N SER A 132 -11.94 31.62 17.94
CA SER A 132 -11.87 32.79 17.04
C SER A 132 -12.38 34.06 17.69
N ASN A 133 -11.86 35.23 17.29
CA ASN A 133 -12.42 36.53 17.69
C ASN A 133 -13.49 37.11 16.76
N GLY A 134 -13.96 36.30 15.82
CA GLY A 134 -15.18 36.60 15.07
C GLY A 134 -15.91 35.33 14.68
N ALA A 135 -17.20 35.28 14.97
CA ALA A 135 -18.09 34.18 14.60
C ALA A 135 -18.06 33.84 13.10
N GLY A 136 -18.01 34.85 12.22
CA GLY A 136 -17.94 34.65 10.77
C GLY A 136 -16.66 33.94 10.31
N LEU A 137 -15.52 34.28 10.90
CA LEU A 137 -14.23 33.63 10.60
C LEU A 137 -14.20 32.18 11.05
N ALA A 138 -14.76 31.94 12.24
CA ALA A 138 -14.90 30.59 12.79
C ALA A 138 -15.81 29.73 11.88
N ALA A 139 -16.92 30.29 11.42
CA ALA A 139 -17.85 29.62 10.50
C ALA A 139 -17.22 29.31 9.14
N LEU A 140 -16.38 30.20 8.59
CA LEU A 140 -15.66 29.96 7.34
C LEU A 140 -14.66 28.80 7.47
N ALA A 141 -13.86 28.79 8.55
CA ALA A 141 -12.93 27.70 8.82
C ALA A 141 -13.66 26.36 9.05
N ALA A 142 -14.72 26.36 9.86
CA ALA A 142 -15.57 25.19 10.10
C ALA A 142 -16.23 24.68 8.80
N GLY A 143 -16.75 25.58 7.96
CA GLY A 143 -17.32 25.26 6.65
C GLY A 143 -16.30 24.61 5.72
N ARG A 144 -15.09 25.15 5.65
CA ARG A 144 -13.99 24.57 4.86
C ARG A 144 -13.62 23.18 5.34
N LEU A 145 -13.57 22.97 6.67
CA LEU A 145 -13.29 21.65 7.23
C LEU A 145 -14.33 20.61 6.79
N ARG A 146 -15.63 20.95 6.81
CA ARG A 146 -16.71 20.07 6.37
C ARG A 146 -16.64 19.75 4.88
N GLN A 147 -16.34 20.74 4.03
CA GLN A 147 -16.19 20.54 2.59
C GLN A 147 -15.10 19.53 2.25
N LEU A 148 -14.03 19.49 3.05
CA LEU A 148 -12.92 18.55 2.92
C LEU A 148 -13.18 17.22 3.65
N GLY A 149 -14.38 17.01 4.19
CA GLY A 149 -14.75 15.79 4.92
C GLY A 149 -14.10 15.65 6.30
N GLY A 150 -13.57 16.74 6.88
CA GLY A 150 -13.01 16.76 8.22
C GLY A 150 -14.07 16.82 9.32
N SER A 151 -13.66 16.60 10.56
CA SER A 151 -14.55 16.54 11.72
C SER A 151 -14.24 17.64 12.74
N LEU A 152 -15.27 18.37 13.17
CA LEU A 152 -15.15 19.28 14.31
C LEU A 152 -15.17 18.48 15.62
N ALA A 153 -14.39 18.92 16.59
CA ALA A 153 -14.51 18.44 17.95
C ALA A 153 -15.87 18.80 18.53
N ARG A 154 -16.35 17.96 19.44
CA ARG A 154 -17.63 18.11 20.10
C ARG A 154 -17.38 18.12 21.60
N LEU A 155 -17.86 19.17 22.25
CA LEU A 155 -17.71 19.35 23.70
C LEU A 155 -19.01 18.96 24.38
N ASP A 156 -18.87 18.32 25.54
CA ASP A 156 -19.99 18.02 26.40
C ASP A 156 -20.31 19.26 27.25
N GLY A 157 -21.48 19.87 27.02
CA GLY A 157 -21.90 21.07 27.76
C GLY A 157 -23.40 21.06 28.08
N GLY A 158 -23.75 21.12 29.37
CA GLY A 158 -25.13 21.25 29.86
C GLY A 158 -25.74 22.64 29.60
N ALA A 159 -27.01 22.93 29.85
CA ALA A 159 -28.15 22.15 30.33
C ALA A 159 -28.88 21.44 29.18
N ALA A 160 -29.36 20.21 29.42
CA ALA A 160 -30.02 19.28 28.46
C ALA A 160 -29.11 18.29 27.69
N GLY A 161 -27.82 18.18 28.01
CA GLY A 161 -26.97 17.07 27.51
C GLY A 161 -26.71 17.06 26.00
N ALA A 162 -26.92 18.20 25.32
CA ALA A 162 -26.70 18.31 23.88
C ALA A 162 -25.23 18.66 23.59
N SER A 163 -24.52 17.74 22.96
CA SER A 163 -23.14 17.93 22.50
C SER A 163 -23.05 19.01 21.41
N ARG A 164 -22.29 20.09 21.68
CA ARG A 164 -22.11 21.25 20.77
C ARG A 164 -20.75 21.17 20.08
N GLU A 165 -20.69 21.58 18.81
CA GLU A 165 -19.42 21.71 18.10
C GLU A 165 -18.51 22.74 18.79
N ALA A 166 -17.23 22.41 18.89
CA ALA A 166 -16.18 23.19 19.54
C ALA A 166 -15.76 24.40 18.69
N VAL A 167 -16.70 25.28 18.36
CA VAL A 167 -16.48 26.55 17.67
C VAL A 167 -16.80 27.66 18.66
N ILE A 168 -15.75 28.24 19.26
CA ILE A 168 -15.83 29.12 20.41
C ILE A 168 -15.36 30.53 20.04
N GLU A 169 -16.15 31.54 20.42
CA GLU A 169 -15.82 32.94 20.21
C GLU A 169 -15.10 33.52 21.44
N VAL A 170 -13.97 34.19 21.23
CA VAL A 170 -13.13 34.82 22.27
C VAL A 170 -12.61 36.16 21.78
N ALA A 171 -12.53 37.18 22.62
CA ALA A 171 -12.15 38.53 22.18
C ALA A 171 -10.81 39.02 22.74
N THR A 172 -10.39 38.53 23.91
CA THR A 172 -9.23 39.05 24.65
C THR A 172 -8.10 38.02 24.81
N PRO A 173 -6.85 38.45 25.08
CA PRO A 173 -5.74 37.53 25.34
C PRO A 173 -6.04 36.52 26.48
N ALA A 174 -6.68 36.97 27.55
CA ALA A 174 -7.05 36.11 28.68
C ALA A 174 -8.06 35.03 28.27
N GLN A 175 -9.02 35.36 27.40
CA GLN A 175 -9.98 34.40 26.87
C GLN A 175 -9.31 33.40 25.92
N TYR A 176 -8.41 33.86 25.04
CA TYR A 176 -7.59 32.96 24.23
C TYR A 176 -6.79 31.98 25.10
N ALA A 177 -6.10 32.49 26.11
CA ALA A 177 -5.29 31.66 27.01
C ALA A 177 -6.14 30.58 27.70
N GLY A 178 -7.24 30.98 28.34
CA GLY A 178 -8.13 30.06 29.07
C GLY A 178 -8.79 29.03 28.15
N THR A 179 -9.44 29.47 27.07
CA THR A 179 -10.17 28.58 26.17
C THR A 179 -9.23 27.61 25.45
N VAL A 180 -8.05 28.05 24.98
CA VAL A 180 -7.08 27.13 24.36
C VAL A 180 -6.60 26.10 25.38
N ALA A 181 -6.33 26.50 26.63
CA ALA A 181 -5.92 25.56 27.67
C ALA A 181 -7.00 24.51 27.97
N ASP A 182 -8.26 24.92 28.09
CA ASP A 182 -9.40 24.03 28.34
C ASP A 182 -9.59 23.03 27.18
N LEU A 183 -9.54 23.50 25.93
CA LEU A 183 -9.64 22.65 24.74
C LEU A 183 -8.47 21.66 24.64
N LEU A 184 -7.26 22.08 25.00
CA LEU A 184 -6.10 21.19 25.00
C LEU A 184 -6.22 20.11 26.08
N ALA A 185 -6.92 20.36 27.18
CA ALA A 185 -7.19 19.37 28.23
C ALA A 185 -8.34 18.39 27.87
N ASP A 186 -9.29 18.79 27.02
CA ASP A 186 -10.50 18.01 26.71
C ASP A 186 -10.23 16.76 25.85
N ALA A 187 -10.63 15.57 26.29
CA ALA A 187 -10.40 14.31 25.55
C ALA A 187 -11.18 14.21 24.22
N GLY A 188 -12.19 15.04 24.02
CA GLY A 188 -12.98 15.24 22.81
C GLY A 188 -12.28 16.01 21.69
N VAL A 189 -11.16 16.67 22.01
CA VAL A 189 -10.40 17.55 21.11
C VAL A 189 -9.05 16.93 20.77
N ASP A 190 -8.74 16.81 19.48
CA ASP A 190 -7.45 16.28 19.00
C ASP A 190 -6.49 17.38 18.54
N ALA A 191 -7.02 18.53 18.08
CA ALA A 191 -6.26 19.69 17.63
C ALA A 191 -7.04 20.98 17.88
N VAL A 192 -6.33 22.11 18.01
CA VAL A 192 -6.93 23.45 18.18
C VAL A 192 -6.47 24.38 17.07
N LEU A 193 -7.39 25.09 16.43
CA LEU A 193 -7.12 26.18 15.50
C LEU A 193 -7.54 27.50 16.15
N ALA A 194 -6.59 28.40 16.39
CA ALA A 194 -6.83 29.76 16.83
C ALA A 194 -6.87 30.71 15.63
N VAL A 195 -7.97 31.46 15.46
CA VAL A 195 -8.18 32.38 14.34
C VAL A 195 -8.36 33.80 14.86
N HIS A 196 -7.49 34.71 14.46
CA HIS A 196 -7.55 36.11 14.86
C HIS A 196 -7.67 37.02 13.64
N ALA A 197 -8.50 38.05 13.74
CA ALA A 197 -8.49 39.20 12.84
C ALA A 197 -8.32 40.51 13.63
N PRO A 198 -7.85 41.60 12.99
CA PRO A 198 -7.53 42.83 13.68
C PRO A 198 -8.78 43.38 14.38
N HIS A 199 -8.67 43.62 15.69
CA HIS A 199 -9.80 44.00 16.52
C HIS A 199 -9.42 45.14 17.48
N ARG A 200 -10.29 46.14 17.64
CA ARG A 200 -9.98 47.34 18.44
C ARG A 200 -9.77 47.04 19.94
N LEU A 201 -10.35 45.95 20.45
CA LEU A 201 -10.32 45.63 21.89
C LEU A 201 -9.10 44.79 22.32
N ALA A 202 -8.31 44.25 21.39
CA ALA A 202 -7.18 43.38 21.74
C ALA A 202 -6.08 43.48 20.68
N GLN A 203 -4.85 43.71 21.14
CA GLN A 203 -3.66 43.69 20.29
C GLN A 203 -3.40 42.26 19.79
N ALA A 204 -3.08 42.14 18.51
CA ALA A 204 -2.91 40.84 17.84
C ALA A 204 -1.74 40.04 18.45
N GLU A 205 -0.69 40.75 18.84
CA GLU A 205 0.53 40.23 19.47
C GLU A 205 0.23 39.65 20.86
N ALA A 206 -0.53 40.36 21.68
CA ALA A 206 -0.90 39.89 23.01
C ALA A 206 -1.78 38.63 22.95
N CYS A 207 -2.68 38.55 21.96
CA CYS A 207 -3.45 37.33 21.70
C CYS A 207 -2.57 36.17 21.21
N ALA A 208 -1.58 36.45 20.35
CA ALA A 208 -0.64 35.43 19.89
C ALA A 208 0.20 34.88 21.05
N ASP A 209 0.73 35.76 21.91
CA ASP A 209 1.52 35.40 23.09
C ASP A 209 0.69 34.54 24.07
N ALA A 210 -0.61 34.82 24.22
CA ALA A 210 -1.53 34.01 25.03
C ALA A 210 -1.71 32.60 24.48
N VAL A 211 -1.89 32.44 23.16
CA VAL A 211 -1.99 31.11 22.53
C VAL A 211 -0.69 30.32 22.66
N LEU A 212 0.45 31.00 22.47
CA LEU A 212 1.78 30.42 22.63
C LEU A 212 2.00 29.90 24.06
N ALA A 213 1.69 30.71 25.06
CA ALA A 213 1.82 30.34 26.46
C ALA A 213 0.97 29.11 26.81
N SER A 214 -0.29 29.05 26.35
CA SER A 214 -1.15 27.88 26.59
C SER A 214 -0.66 26.62 25.91
N ALA A 215 -0.18 26.72 24.66
CA ALA A 215 0.38 25.58 23.93
C ALA A 215 1.65 25.03 24.60
N GLN A 216 2.52 25.92 25.10
CA GLN A 216 3.74 25.55 25.84
C GLN A 216 3.40 24.91 27.19
N ALA A 217 2.47 25.50 27.95
CA ALA A 217 2.03 24.97 29.25
C ALA A 217 1.42 23.57 29.14
N ALA A 218 0.69 23.28 28.06
CA ALA A 218 0.14 21.94 27.78
C ALA A 218 1.20 20.92 27.31
N GLY A 219 2.48 21.30 27.24
CA GLY A 219 3.58 20.45 26.78
C GLY A 219 3.48 20.05 25.31
N GLN A 220 2.73 20.80 24.50
CA GLN A 220 2.51 20.56 23.07
C GLN A 220 2.05 19.11 22.75
N ARG A 221 1.21 18.53 23.62
CA ARG A 221 0.69 17.16 23.44
C ARG A 221 -0.28 17.05 22.26
N LYS A 222 -1.05 18.11 22.01
CA LYS A 222 -1.98 18.23 20.88
C LYS A 222 -1.55 19.38 19.98
N PRO A 223 -1.67 19.26 18.66
CA PRO A 223 -1.28 20.32 17.74
C PRO A 223 -2.17 21.56 17.88
N VAL A 224 -1.52 22.73 17.86
CA VAL A 224 -2.14 24.06 17.85
C VAL A 224 -1.73 24.77 16.57
N LEU A 225 -2.71 25.15 15.75
CA LEU A 225 -2.54 25.93 14.53
C LEU A 225 -3.01 27.36 14.77
N ALA A 226 -2.34 28.33 14.16
CA ALA A 226 -2.71 29.74 14.22
C ALA A 226 -3.09 30.28 12.83
N ALA A 227 -4.11 31.13 12.76
CA ALA A 227 -4.46 31.88 11.55
C ALA A 227 -4.67 33.36 11.92
N TRP A 228 -3.70 34.21 11.61
CA TRP A 228 -3.72 35.64 11.95
C TRP A 228 -3.97 36.47 10.69
N ILE A 229 -5.23 36.82 10.46
CA ILE A 229 -5.67 37.58 9.30
C ILE A 229 -5.16 39.02 9.43
N GLY A 230 -4.44 39.50 8.41
CA GLY A 230 -3.82 40.83 8.45
C GLY A 230 -2.76 40.99 9.55
N GLY A 231 -2.25 39.88 10.10
CA GLY A 231 -1.07 39.90 10.96
C GLY A 231 0.18 40.30 10.18
N ASP A 232 1.12 40.92 10.88
CA ASP A 232 2.42 41.29 10.31
C ASP A 232 3.43 40.12 10.38
N GLU A 233 4.58 40.30 9.72
CA GLU A 233 5.67 39.32 9.74
C GLU A 233 6.19 39.05 11.17
N ALA A 234 6.05 40.02 12.08
CA ALA A 234 6.50 39.86 13.46
C ALA A 234 5.67 38.82 14.22
N VAL A 235 4.35 38.77 14.03
CA VAL A 235 3.51 37.72 14.63
C VAL A 235 3.81 36.34 14.05
N ALA A 236 4.01 36.24 12.73
CA ALA A 236 4.40 34.97 12.09
C ALA A 236 5.75 34.45 12.62
N ALA A 237 6.75 35.33 12.73
CA ALA A 237 8.07 34.98 13.27
C ALA A 237 8.00 34.48 14.73
N ARG A 238 7.09 35.04 15.55
CA ARG A 238 6.86 34.56 16.93
C ARG A 238 6.35 33.12 16.96
N PHE A 239 5.34 32.81 16.14
CA PHE A 239 4.84 31.44 16.02
C PHE A 239 5.91 30.49 15.50
N ALA A 240 6.67 30.91 14.49
CA ALA A 240 7.77 30.13 13.93
C ALA A 240 8.87 29.83 14.96
N ALA A 241 9.26 30.81 15.78
CA ALA A 241 10.24 30.64 16.86
C ALA A 241 9.77 29.66 17.95
N ALA A 242 8.47 29.61 18.22
CA ALA A 242 7.86 28.68 19.16
C ALA A 242 7.54 27.30 18.55
N GLY A 243 7.75 27.12 17.24
CA GLY A 243 7.44 25.88 16.53
C GLY A 243 5.96 25.66 16.25
N LEU A 244 5.13 26.71 16.29
CA LEU A 244 3.70 26.62 15.93
C LEU A 244 3.50 27.04 14.45
N PRO A 245 2.81 26.22 13.64
CA PRO A 245 2.40 26.62 12.29
C PRO A 245 1.41 27.79 12.29
N SER A 246 1.63 28.77 11.42
CA SER A 246 0.82 29.99 11.33
C SER A 246 0.44 30.31 9.89
N PHE A 247 -0.84 30.58 9.65
CA PHE A 247 -1.39 30.79 8.31
C PHE A 247 -2.00 32.19 8.17
N ALA A 248 -2.15 32.65 6.93
CA ALA A 248 -2.80 33.93 6.66
C ALA A 248 -4.32 33.84 6.84
N THR A 249 -4.90 32.65 6.63
CA THR A 249 -6.35 32.44 6.75
C THR A 249 -6.70 31.13 7.47
N GLY A 250 -7.91 31.08 8.04
CA GLY A 250 -8.44 29.84 8.61
C GLY A 250 -8.60 28.72 7.58
N ALA A 251 -8.84 29.05 6.30
CA ALA A 251 -8.96 28.06 5.23
C ALA A 251 -7.63 27.35 4.93
N GLU A 252 -6.52 28.11 4.89
CA GLU A 252 -5.16 27.57 4.77
C GLU A 252 -4.79 26.72 5.98
N ALA A 253 -5.12 27.18 7.19
CA ALA A 253 -4.86 26.41 8.40
C ALA A 253 -5.63 25.07 8.41
N VAL A 254 -6.87 25.05 7.93
CA VAL A 254 -7.62 23.81 7.75
C VAL A 254 -6.96 22.88 6.72
N LEU A 255 -6.43 23.40 5.61
CA LEU A 255 -5.66 22.60 4.65
C LEU A 255 -4.40 22.01 5.31
N GLY A 256 -3.64 22.83 6.05
CA GLY A 256 -2.49 22.39 6.85
C GLY A 256 -2.85 21.27 7.83
N PHE A 257 -3.99 21.39 8.52
CA PHE A 257 -4.51 20.35 9.40
C PHE A 257 -4.87 19.05 8.64
N GLN A 258 -5.45 19.16 7.44
CA GLN A 258 -5.73 17.99 6.60
C GLN A 258 -4.45 17.30 6.13
N HIS A 259 -3.35 18.01 5.92
CA HIS A 259 -2.05 17.38 5.63
C HIS A 259 -1.52 16.59 6.82
N LEU A 260 -1.65 17.11 8.04
CA LEU A 260 -1.28 16.37 9.26
C LEU A 260 -2.08 15.08 9.39
N LEU A 261 -3.39 15.15 9.15
CA LEU A 261 -4.26 13.96 9.18
C LEU A 261 -3.92 12.94 8.10
N ARG A 262 -3.72 13.40 6.86
CA ARG A 262 -3.33 12.53 5.75
C ARG A 262 -1.99 11.87 6.02
N HIS A 263 -0.99 12.61 6.49
CA HIS A 263 0.31 12.07 6.84
C HIS A 263 0.23 11.07 8.00
N ALA A 264 -0.52 11.38 9.06
CA ALA A 264 -0.70 10.46 10.19
C ALA A 264 -1.34 9.13 9.77
N ARG A 265 -2.33 9.18 8.85
CA ARG A 265 -2.93 7.98 8.26
C ARG A 265 -1.93 7.20 7.41
N LEU A 266 -1.20 7.86 6.52
CA LEU A 266 -0.15 7.21 5.70
C LEU A 266 0.90 6.52 6.58
N GLN A 267 1.34 7.16 7.66
CA GLN A 267 2.27 6.57 8.62
C GLN A 267 1.69 5.35 9.34
N ALA A 268 0.45 5.47 9.83
CA ALA A 268 -0.24 4.34 10.45
C ALA A 268 -0.37 3.17 9.47
N GLU A 269 -0.70 3.44 8.21
CA GLU A 269 -0.80 2.42 7.16
C GLU A 269 0.55 1.80 6.78
N LEU A 270 1.63 2.59 6.77
CA LEU A 270 2.98 2.10 6.52
C LEU A 270 3.48 1.19 7.65
N MET A 271 3.10 1.49 8.89
CA MET A 271 3.53 0.77 10.10
C MET A 271 2.57 -0.35 10.48
N ALA A 272 1.35 -0.40 9.92
CA ALA A 272 0.35 -1.40 10.24
C ALA A 272 0.85 -2.82 9.94
N THR A 273 0.72 -3.70 10.93
CA THR A 273 0.95 -5.12 10.74
C THR A 273 -0.26 -5.73 10.03
N PRO A 274 -0.08 -6.35 8.86
CA PRO A 274 -1.14 -7.06 8.18
C PRO A 274 -1.78 -8.10 9.10
N PRO A 275 -3.10 -8.33 9.00
CA PRO A 275 -3.70 -9.47 9.68
C PRO A 275 -3.00 -10.75 9.21
N THR A 276 -2.80 -11.69 10.13
CA THR A 276 -2.26 -13.02 9.81
C THR A 276 -3.15 -13.62 8.74
N ALA A 277 -2.57 -14.00 7.60
CA ALA A 277 -3.31 -14.72 6.59
C ALA A 277 -3.67 -16.09 7.18
N ASP A 278 -4.94 -16.49 7.06
CA ASP A 278 -5.32 -17.88 7.33
C ASP A 278 -4.40 -18.82 6.53
N ASP A 279 -4.19 -20.05 7.01
CA ASP A 279 -3.41 -21.11 6.34
C ASP A 279 -4.10 -21.55 5.03
N VAL A 280 -4.14 -20.64 4.06
CA VAL A 280 -4.59 -20.85 2.69
C VAL A 280 -3.40 -21.45 1.96
N PRO A 281 -3.47 -22.71 1.50
CA PRO A 281 -2.37 -23.28 0.75
C PRO A 281 -2.03 -22.40 -0.46
N PRO A 282 -0.74 -22.21 -0.78
CA PRO A 282 -0.36 -21.41 -1.92
C PRO A 282 -0.96 -21.98 -3.22
N PRO A 283 -1.20 -21.14 -4.24
CA PRO A 283 -1.67 -21.62 -5.53
C PRO A 283 -0.65 -22.59 -6.16
N ASP A 284 -1.15 -23.55 -6.95
CA ASP A 284 -0.29 -24.41 -7.78
C ASP A 284 0.32 -23.60 -8.93
N LEU A 285 1.45 -22.96 -8.62
CA LEU A 285 2.16 -22.08 -9.55
C LEU A 285 2.69 -22.83 -10.77
N ALA A 286 3.02 -24.11 -10.63
CA ALA A 286 3.51 -24.93 -11.73
C ALA A 286 2.39 -25.14 -12.76
N GLN A 287 1.19 -25.48 -12.29
CA GLN A 287 0.01 -25.63 -13.14
C GLN A 287 -0.38 -24.29 -13.79
N ALA A 288 -0.38 -23.20 -13.03
CA ALA A 288 -0.73 -21.87 -13.55
C ALA A 288 0.23 -21.42 -14.67
N ARG A 289 1.55 -21.58 -14.47
CA ARG A 289 2.56 -21.26 -15.49
C ARG A 289 2.45 -22.13 -16.72
N ALA A 290 2.12 -23.42 -16.55
CA ALA A 290 1.92 -24.33 -17.68
C ALA A 290 0.77 -23.90 -18.60
N ILE A 291 -0.33 -23.38 -18.04
CA ILE A 291 -1.46 -22.84 -18.82
C ILE A 291 -0.99 -21.66 -19.68
N VAL A 292 -0.31 -20.69 -19.06
CA VAL A 292 0.14 -19.47 -19.75
C VAL A 292 1.21 -19.78 -20.79
N ALA A 293 2.19 -20.62 -20.44
CA ALA A 293 3.26 -21.03 -21.35
C ALA A 293 2.72 -21.73 -22.60
N ARG A 294 1.69 -22.59 -22.46
CA ARG A 294 1.04 -23.25 -23.59
C ARG A 294 0.37 -22.25 -24.53
N ALA A 295 -0.31 -21.25 -23.99
CA ALA A 295 -0.97 -20.22 -24.80
C ALA A 295 0.04 -19.34 -25.55
N LEU A 296 1.14 -18.96 -24.88
CA LEU A 296 2.24 -18.22 -25.51
C LEU A 296 2.94 -19.02 -26.61
N ALA A 297 3.18 -20.32 -26.39
CA ALA A 297 3.75 -21.21 -27.40
C ALA A 297 2.86 -21.36 -28.65
N GLN A 298 1.56 -21.04 -28.54
CA GLN A 298 0.61 -20.98 -29.64
C GLN A 298 0.44 -19.57 -30.22
N GLU A 299 1.30 -18.62 -29.84
CA GLU A 299 1.30 -17.22 -30.29
C GLU A 299 -0.02 -16.47 -30.02
N ARG A 300 -0.75 -16.88 -28.98
CA ARG A 300 -2.02 -16.26 -28.58
C ARG A 300 -1.80 -15.07 -27.64
N ASP A 301 -2.61 -14.03 -27.86
CA ASP A 301 -2.66 -12.84 -26.99
C ASP A 301 -3.73 -12.95 -25.90
N TRP A 302 -4.60 -13.97 -25.99
CA TRP A 302 -5.72 -14.16 -25.09
C TRP A 302 -5.82 -15.62 -24.68
N LEU A 303 -6.12 -15.83 -23.40
CA LEU A 303 -6.51 -17.14 -22.90
C LEU A 303 -7.95 -17.46 -23.33
N ASP A 304 -8.22 -18.73 -23.61
CA ASP A 304 -9.58 -19.18 -23.85
C ASP A 304 -10.37 -19.27 -22.54
N ALA A 305 -11.69 -19.42 -22.64
CA ALA A 305 -12.55 -19.42 -21.44
C ALA A 305 -12.25 -20.58 -20.48
N GLY A 306 -11.83 -21.75 -20.99
CA GLY A 306 -11.48 -22.89 -20.15
C GLY A 306 -10.17 -22.67 -19.40
N GLU A 307 -9.19 -22.06 -20.06
CA GLU A 307 -7.91 -21.64 -19.46
C GLU A 307 -8.09 -20.55 -18.40
N VAL A 308 -8.95 -19.56 -18.67
CA VAL A 308 -9.34 -18.54 -17.69
C VAL A 308 -9.98 -19.19 -16.46
N SER A 309 -10.98 -20.06 -16.66
CA SER A 309 -11.63 -20.76 -15.53
C SER A 309 -10.67 -21.64 -14.73
N ALA A 310 -9.69 -22.27 -15.39
CA ALA A 310 -8.67 -23.05 -14.71
C ALA A 310 -7.75 -22.17 -13.86
N LEU A 311 -7.30 -21.02 -14.37
CA LEU A 311 -6.52 -20.06 -13.60
C LEU A 311 -7.29 -19.49 -12.42
N LEU A 312 -8.54 -19.03 -12.63
CA LEU A 312 -9.35 -18.50 -11.54
C LEU A 312 -9.58 -19.54 -10.43
N ALA A 313 -9.73 -20.83 -10.78
CA ALA A 313 -9.84 -21.90 -9.81
C ALA A 313 -8.54 -22.11 -9.00
N ILE A 314 -7.36 -22.04 -9.64
CA ILE A 314 -6.06 -22.14 -8.95
C ILE A 314 -5.89 -21.04 -7.89
N TYR A 315 -6.31 -19.81 -8.23
CA TYR A 315 -6.28 -18.66 -7.33
C TYR A 315 -7.57 -18.49 -6.49
N ARG A 316 -8.48 -19.47 -6.55
CA ARG A 316 -9.71 -19.54 -5.75
C ARG A 316 -10.65 -18.34 -5.91
N VAL A 317 -10.67 -17.74 -7.10
CA VAL A 317 -11.64 -16.71 -7.48
C VAL A 317 -12.93 -17.40 -7.93
N PRO A 318 -14.07 -17.22 -7.23
CA PRO A 318 -15.32 -17.86 -7.63
C PRO A 318 -15.81 -17.31 -8.97
N GLU A 319 -16.17 -18.20 -9.89
CA GLU A 319 -16.62 -17.86 -11.24
C GLU A 319 -17.88 -18.62 -11.63
N LEU A 320 -18.77 -17.94 -12.37
CA LEU A 320 -19.88 -18.55 -13.08
C LEU A 320 -19.39 -19.16 -14.41
N LYS A 321 -18.87 -20.39 -14.32
CA LYS A 321 -18.15 -21.05 -15.43
C LYS A 321 -18.96 -21.10 -16.74
N PRO A 322 -18.43 -20.58 -17.86
CA PRO A 322 -19.03 -20.75 -19.17
C PRO A 322 -18.85 -22.17 -19.73
N VAL A 323 -19.87 -22.66 -20.43
CA VAL A 323 -19.75 -23.83 -21.31
C VAL A 323 -19.58 -23.31 -22.73
N VAL A 324 -18.38 -23.50 -23.29
CA VAL A 324 -18.10 -23.12 -24.69
C VAL A 324 -18.55 -24.24 -25.62
N ALA A 325 -19.32 -23.87 -26.63
CA ALA A 325 -19.82 -24.74 -27.67
C ALA A 325 -19.35 -24.24 -29.05
N PRO A 326 -19.01 -25.14 -29.99
CA PRO A 326 -18.53 -24.75 -31.32
C PRO A 326 -19.63 -24.13 -32.20
N ASP A 327 -20.88 -24.47 -31.95
CA ASP A 327 -22.03 -24.07 -32.78
C ASP A 327 -23.32 -23.90 -31.94
N LEU A 328 -24.39 -23.46 -32.60
CA LEU A 328 -25.68 -23.21 -31.99
C LEU A 328 -26.34 -24.48 -31.41
N GLU A 329 -26.21 -25.62 -32.08
CA GLU A 329 -26.85 -26.86 -31.61
C GLU A 329 -26.16 -27.37 -30.34
N ALA A 330 -24.83 -27.38 -30.33
CA ALA A 330 -24.05 -27.72 -29.15
C ALA A 330 -24.30 -26.73 -28.00
N ALA A 331 -24.44 -25.44 -28.30
CA ALA A 331 -24.78 -24.42 -27.30
C ALA A 331 -26.17 -24.69 -26.69
N LEU A 332 -27.15 -25.06 -27.51
CA LEU A 332 -28.48 -25.40 -27.02
C LEU A 332 -28.47 -26.66 -26.15
N VAL A 333 -27.69 -27.69 -26.53
CA VAL A 333 -27.48 -28.88 -25.69
C VAL A 333 -26.92 -28.50 -24.32
N ALA A 334 -25.97 -27.57 -24.26
CA ALA A 334 -25.43 -27.05 -23.01
C ALA A 334 -26.46 -26.21 -22.21
N ALA A 335 -27.38 -25.52 -22.87
CA ALA A 335 -28.41 -24.70 -22.24
C ALA A 335 -29.56 -25.53 -21.63
N ARG A 336 -29.92 -26.67 -22.25
CA ARG A 336 -31.07 -27.51 -21.90
C ARG A 336 -31.23 -27.83 -20.41
N PRO A 337 -30.19 -28.26 -19.67
CA PRO A 337 -30.34 -28.57 -18.25
C PRO A 337 -30.78 -27.38 -17.38
N PHE A 338 -30.40 -26.16 -17.78
CA PHE A 338 -30.79 -24.95 -17.07
C PHE A 338 -32.21 -24.51 -17.44
N LEU A 339 -32.53 -24.54 -18.74
CA LEU A 339 -33.85 -24.19 -19.23
C LEU A 339 -34.94 -25.12 -18.70
N SER A 340 -34.68 -26.43 -18.62
CA SER A 340 -35.64 -27.42 -18.10
C SER A 340 -35.92 -27.27 -16.60
N THR A 341 -34.99 -26.66 -15.86
CA THR A 341 -35.14 -26.33 -14.43
C THR A 341 -35.70 -24.92 -14.21
N GLY A 342 -36.10 -24.23 -15.28
CA GLY A 342 -36.66 -22.87 -15.21
C GLY A 342 -35.61 -21.79 -14.93
N ARG A 343 -34.31 -22.10 -15.07
CA ARG A 343 -33.22 -21.14 -14.87
C ARG A 343 -32.83 -20.49 -16.19
N PRO A 344 -32.99 -19.17 -16.35
CA PRO A 344 -32.56 -18.47 -17.56
C PRO A 344 -31.06 -18.60 -17.81
N VAL A 345 -30.66 -18.52 -19.07
CA VAL A 345 -29.25 -18.56 -19.50
C VAL A 345 -28.87 -17.28 -20.22
N ALA A 346 -27.58 -16.95 -20.16
CA ALA A 346 -26.92 -15.99 -21.00
C ALA A 346 -26.17 -16.71 -22.13
N LEU A 347 -26.23 -16.13 -23.32
CA LEU A 347 -25.51 -16.55 -24.51
C LEU A 347 -24.53 -15.45 -24.91
N LYS A 348 -23.26 -15.80 -25.08
CA LYS A 348 -22.19 -14.86 -25.44
C LYS A 348 -21.43 -15.39 -26.65
N ILE A 349 -20.97 -14.52 -27.54
CA ILE A 349 -20.03 -14.93 -28.60
C ILE A 349 -18.65 -15.29 -28.02
N VAL A 350 -17.97 -16.22 -28.67
CA VAL A 350 -16.54 -16.48 -28.47
C VAL A 350 -15.82 -16.11 -29.75
N SER A 351 -15.00 -15.06 -29.68
CA SER A 351 -14.20 -14.57 -30.80
C SER A 351 -12.91 -13.95 -30.26
N PRO A 352 -11.73 -14.33 -30.78
CA PRO A 352 -10.47 -13.66 -30.46
C PRO A 352 -10.40 -12.24 -31.03
N ASP A 353 -11.21 -11.93 -32.04
CA ASP A 353 -11.15 -10.65 -32.77
C ASP A 353 -12.17 -9.63 -32.21
N ILE A 354 -13.03 -10.02 -31.26
CA ILE A 354 -14.03 -9.16 -30.63
C ILE A 354 -13.82 -9.15 -29.12
N VAL A 355 -13.18 -8.08 -28.65
CA VAL A 355 -12.92 -7.88 -27.22
C VAL A 355 -14.20 -7.45 -26.51
N HIS A 356 -14.78 -6.27 -26.80
CA HIS A 356 -16.02 -5.82 -26.16
C HIS A 356 -17.28 -6.41 -26.83
N LYS A 357 -17.69 -7.59 -26.36
CA LYS A 357 -18.83 -8.34 -26.88
C LYS A 357 -20.13 -7.54 -26.84
N SER A 358 -20.41 -6.84 -25.74
CA SER A 358 -21.65 -6.08 -25.57
C SER A 358 -21.79 -4.96 -26.60
N ASP A 359 -20.69 -4.33 -26.99
CA ASP A 359 -20.68 -3.21 -27.95
C ASP A 359 -21.19 -3.61 -29.33
N VAL A 360 -20.92 -4.86 -29.72
CA VAL A 360 -21.39 -5.43 -31.00
C VAL A 360 -22.67 -6.26 -30.87
N GLY A 361 -23.33 -6.21 -29.70
CA GLY A 361 -24.50 -7.03 -29.41
C GLY A 361 -24.20 -8.53 -29.29
N GLY A 362 -22.95 -8.90 -29.02
CA GLY A 362 -22.46 -10.27 -28.85
C GLY A 362 -22.82 -10.92 -27.50
N VAL A 363 -23.82 -10.38 -26.79
CA VAL A 363 -24.32 -10.90 -25.50
C VAL A 363 -25.85 -10.84 -25.53
N ALA A 364 -26.51 -11.96 -25.26
CA ALA A 364 -27.94 -12.08 -25.05
C ALA A 364 -28.20 -12.65 -23.64
N LEU A 365 -29.04 -11.97 -22.87
CA LEU A 365 -29.34 -12.30 -21.47
C LEU A 365 -30.80 -12.78 -21.33
N ASP A 366 -31.13 -13.31 -20.15
CA ASP A 366 -32.48 -13.70 -19.73
C ASP A 366 -33.22 -14.68 -20.68
N LEU A 367 -32.46 -15.59 -21.30
CA LEU A 367 -33.03 -16.58 -22.22
C LEU A 367 -33.69 -17.71 -21.43
N ALA A 368 -35.02 -17.70 -21.36
CA ALA A 368 -35.81 -18.62 -20.55
C ALA A 368 -36.36 -19.84 -21.32
N THR A 369 -36.31 -19.85 -22.65
CA THR A 369 -36.85 -20.95 -23.47
C THR A 369 -35.90 -21.30 -24.63
N GLU A 370 -35.98 -22.54 -25.13
CA GLU A 370 -35.19 -22.97 -26.30
C GLU A 370 -35.48 -22.11 -27.54
N ALA A 371 -36.75 -21.70 -27.73
CA ALA A 371 -37.16 -20.85 -28.85
C ALA A 371 -36.51 -19.46 -28.77
N ALA A 372 -36.60 -18.81 -27.60
CA ALA A 372 -35.96 -17.51 -27.36
C ALA A 372 -34.43 -17.59 -27.53
N PHE A 373 -33.83 -18.70 -27.09
CA PHE A 373 -32.40 -18.93 -27.23
C PHE A 373 -31.96 -19.01 -28.71
N ARG A 374 -32.64 -19.81 -29.54
CA ARG A 374 -32.33 -19.94 -30.96
C ARG A 374 -32.48 -18.60 -31.69
N GLU A 375 -33.57 -17.89 -31.43
CA GLU A 375 -33.85 -16.59 -32.04
C GLU A 375 -32.83 -15.53 -31.64
N ALA A 376 -32.44 -15.48 -30.36
CA ALA A 376 -31.39 -14.59 -29.88
C ALA A 376 -30.02 -14.91 -30.50
N ALA A 377 -29.67 -16.19 -30.62
CA ALA A 377 -28.40 -16.60 -31.23
C ALA A 377 -28.29 -16.19 -32.70
N GLN A 378 -29.35 -16.40 -33.49
CA GLN A 378 -29.39 -16.00 -34.90
C GLN A 378 -29.22 -14.49 -35.06
N ARG A 379 -30.03 -13.70 -34.33
CA ARG A 379 -29.91 -12.23 -34.32
C ARG A 379 -28.52 -11.75 -33.93
N MET A 380 -27.93 -12.38 -32.92
CA MET A 380 -26.60 -12.04 -32.43
C MET A 380 -25.53 -12.29 -33.50
N LEU A 381 -25.54 -13.46 -34.14
CA LEU A 381 -24.59 -13.81 -35.20
C LEU A 381 -24.75 -12.90 -36.43
N GLU A 382 -25.98 -12.60 -36.84
CA GLU A 382 -26.26 -11.68 -37.95
C GLU A 382 -25.74 -10.26 -37.65
N ARG A 383 -26.01 -9.75 -36.45
CA ARG A 383 -25.57 -8.41 -36.04
C ARG A 383 -24.05 -8.34 -35.99
N VAL A 384 -23.40 -9.31 -35.36
CA VAL A 384 -21.93 -9.36 -35.26
C VAL A 384 -21.31 -9.48 -36.66
N GLY A 385 -21.86 -10.31 -37.54
CA GLY A 385 -21.39 -10.41 -38.93
C GLY A 385 -21.53 -9.11 -39.73
N ARG A 386 -22.55 -8.29 -39.43
CA ARG A 386 -22.72 -6.97 -40.05
C ARG A 386 -21.76 -5.92 -39.48
N GLU A 387 -21.60 -5.87 -38.17
CA GLU A 387 -20.78 -4.84 -37.49
C GLU A 387 -19.27 -5.15 -37.56
N ARG A 388 -18.90 -6.44 -37.60
CA ARG A 388 -17.51 -6.92 -37.68
C ARG A 388 -17.39 -8.06 -38.71
N PRO A 389 -17.48 -7.77 -40.03
CA PRO A 389 -17.50 -8.81 -41.07
C PRO A 389 -16.24 -9.69 -41.14
N GLY A 390 -15.09 -9.18 -40.68
CA GLY A 390 -13.82 -9.90 -40.67
C GLY A 390 -13.50 -10.65 -39.37
N ALA A 391 -14.38 -10.58 -38.35
CA ALA A 391 -14.12 -11.22 -37.07
C ALA A 391 -14.33 -12.74 -37.14
N ARG A 392 -13.36 -13.51 -36.67
CA ARG A 392 -13.47 -14.97 -36.53
C ARG A 392 -14.30 -15.30 -35.31
N ILE A 393 -15.45 -15.92 -35.50
CA ILE A 393 -16.26 -16.47 -34.41
C ILE A 393 -15.87 -17.93 -34.25
N THR A 394 -15.31 -18.29 -33.09
CA THR A 394 -14.83 -19.64 -32.80
C THR A 394 -15.83 -20.47 -32.00
N GLY A 395 -16.94 -19.86 -31.55
CA GLY A 395 -18.02 -20.56 -30.89
C GLY A 395 -18.98 -19.64 -30.13
N LEU A 396 -19.80 -20.26 -29.27
CA LEU A 396 -20.78 -19.65 -28.40
C LEU A 396 -20.56 -20.12 -26.97
N ALA A 397 -20.57 -19.20 -26.00
CA ALA A 397 -20.48 -19.52 -24.59
C ALA A 397 -21.88 -19.42 -23.95
N VAL A 398 -22.29 -20.49 -23.27
CA VAL A 398 -23.54 -20.57 -22.52
C VAL A 398 -23.24 -20.53 -21.04
N GLN A 399 -23.94 -19.67 -20.31
CA GLN A 399 -23.81 -19.54 -18.87
C GLN A 399 -25.20 -19.48 -18.24
N PRO A 400 -25.47 -20.17 -17.12
CA PRO A 400 -26.69 -19.92 -16.37
C PRO A 400 -26.66 -18.51 -15.80
N MET A 401 -27.80 -17.83 -15.70
CA MET A 401 -27.83 -16.51 -15.07
C MET A 401 -27.59 -16.59 -13.57
N ALA A 402 -26.85 -15.61 -13.04
CA ALA A 402 -26.64 -15.45 -11.61
C ALA A 402 -27.94 -14.96 -10.96
N GLN A 403 -28.54 -15.79 -10.12
CA GLN A 403 -29.75 -15.43 -9.37
C GLN A 403 -29.37 -14.65 -8.11
N ARG A 404 -28.84 -13.43 -8.29
CA ARG A 404 -28.41 -12.55 -7.19
C ARG A 404 -29.05 -11.17 -7.33
N ALA A 405 -30.36 -11.10 -7.12
CA ALA A 405 -31.18 -9.90 -7.37
C ALA A 405 -30.74 -8.63 -6.62
N LYS A 406 -29.88 -8.76 -5.60
CA LYS A 406 -29.36 -7.65 -4.78
C LYS A 406 -27.82 -7.57 -4.79
N ALA A 407 -27.16 -8.30 -5.68
CA ALA A 407 -25.71 -8.19 -5.81
C ALA A 407 -25.33 -6.85 -6.44
N ARG A 408 -24.20 -6.31 -5.99
CA ARG A 408 -23.58 -5.12 -6.57
C ARG A 408 -22.60 -5.55 -7.64
N GLU A 409 -22.61 -4.86 -8.77
CA GLU A 409 -21.61 -5.05 -9.83
C GLU A 409 -20.33 -4.29 -9.48
N LEU A 410 -19.23 -5.04 -9.38
CA LEU A 410 -17.89 -4.54 -9.13
C LEU A 410 -16.98 -4.87 -10.30
N ILE A 411 -15.89 -4.12 -10.43
CA ILE A 411 -14.75 -4.48 -11.27
C ILE A 411 -13.56 -4.76 -10.39
N VAL A 412 -12.89 -5.90 -10.64
CA VAL A 412 -11.58 -6.23 -10.09
C VAL A 412 -10.71 -6.64 -11.26
N GLY A 413 -9.50 -6.11 -11.35
CA GLY A 413 -8.60 -6.45 -12.44
C GLY A 413 -7.20 -5.94 -12.19
N PHE A 414 -6.32 -6.09 -13.16
CA PHE A 414 -5.09 -5.34 -13.20
C PHE A 414 -4.69 -5.04 -14.63
N ALA A 415 -3.95 -3.97 -14.79
CA ALA A 415 -3.23 -3.65 -16.01
C ALA A 415 -1.80 -3.28 -15.66
N THR A 416 -0.93 -3.20 -16.65
CA THR A 416 0.49 -2.93 -16.40
C THR A 416 0.88 -1.56 -16.87
N ASP A 417 1.32 -0.76 -15.91
CA ASP A 417 1.90 0.55 -16.12
C ASP A 417 3.36 0.42 -16.57
N PRO A 418 3.83 1.23 -17.53
CA PRO A 418 5.20 1.16 -18.03
C PRO A 418 6.28 1.47 -16.98
N CYS A 419 5.96 2.25 -15.95
CA CYS A 419 6.89 2.66 -14.90
C CYS A 419 6.84 1.68 -13.72
N PHE A 420 5.65 1.44 -13.16
CA PHE A 420 5.48 0.71 -11.90
C PHE A 420 5.19 -0.80 -12.05
N GLY A 421 4.98 -1.27 -13.27
CA GLY A 421 4.59 -2.65 -13.52
C GLY A 421 3.08 -2.88 -13.27
N PRO A 422 2.64 -4.06 -12.80
CA PRO A 422 1.23 -4.33 -12.58
C PRO A 422 0.59 -3.38 -11.56
N VAL A 423 -0.63 -2.94 -11.86
CA VAL A 423 -1.46 -2.05 -11.05
C VAL A 423 -2.85 -2.67 -10.95
N VAL A 424 -3.26 -3.02 -9.72
CA VAL A 424 -4.56 -3.63 -9.42
C VAL A 424 -5.63 -2.56 -9.37
N VAL A 425 -6.78 -2.84 -9.97
CA VAL A 425 -7.95 -1.97 -10.06
C VAL A 425 -9.09 -2.54 -9.22
N PHE A 426 -9.77 -1.67 -8.47
CA PHE A 426 -11.05 -1.96 -7.85
C PHE A 426 -12.01 -0.79 -8.05
N GLY A 427 -13.28 -1.08 -8.33
CA GLY A 427 -14.30 -0.05 -8.43
C GLY A 427 -15.69 -0.59 -8.70
N ARG A 428 -16.58 0.33 -9.06
CA ARG A 428 -17.91 -0.03 -9.58
C ARG A 428 -17.78 -0.69 -10.95
N GLY A 429 -18.42 -1.84 -11.11
CA GLY A 429 -18.43 -2.62 -12.35
C GLY A 429 -19.59 -2.28 -13.27
N GLY A 430 -19.74 -3.11 -14.31
CA GLY A 430 -20.77 -2.99 -15.34
C GLY A 430 -20.23 -2.40 -16.65
N THR A 431 -21.13 -2.10 -17.58
CA THR A 431 -20.80 -1.66 -18.95
C THR A 431 -20.25 -0.23 -19.04
N ALA A 432 -20.41 0.57 -17.99
CA ALA A 432 -19.94 1.97 -17.93
C ALA A 432 -18.85 2.17 -16.86
N ALA A 433 -18.15 1.10 -16.48
CA ALA A 433 -17.18 1.13 -15.38
C ALA A 433 -16.05 2.14 -15.63
N GLU A 434 -15.60 2.29 -16.87
CA GLU A 434 -14.57 3.25 -17.28
C GLU A 434 -15.07 4.71 -17.37
N LEU A 435 -16.37 4.91 -17.56
CA LEU A 435 -16.99 6.24 -17.63
C LEU A 435 -17.37 6.79 -16.24
N ILE A 436 -17.65 5.89 -15.29
CA ILE A 436 -17.96 6.26 -13.90
C ILE A 436 -16.64 6.33 -13.12
N ASP A 437 -16.24 7.54 -12.73
CA ASP A 437 -15.03 7.80 -11.94
C ASP A 437 -15.17 7.33 -10.47
N ASP A 438 -15.48 6.05 -10.27
CA ASP A 438 -15.64 5.38 -8.98
C ASP A 438 -14.77 4.11 -8.91
N SER A 439 -13.48 4.32 -9.15
CA SER A 439 -12.46 3.28 -9.13
C SER A 439 -11.19 3.83 -8.54
N HIS A 440 -10.46 2.98 -7.82
CA HIS A 440 -9.15 3.25 -7.28
C HIS A 440 -8.19 2.13 -7.66
N VAL A 441 -6.90 2.43 -7.57
CA VAL A 441 -5.83 1.50 -7.93
C VAL A 441 -4.80 1.33 -6.82
N ALA A 442 -4.10 0.20 -6.83
CA ALA A 442 -3.04 -0.12 -5.88
C ALA A 442 -1.94 -0.97 -6.53
N LEU A 443 -0.71 -0.86 -6.02
CA LEU A 443 0.40 -1.70 -6.46
C LEU A 443 0.42 -3.04 -5.68
N PRO A 444 0.54 -4.19 -6.36
CA PRO A 444 0.79 -5.46 -5.71
C PRO A 444 2.25 -5.53 -5.19
N PRO A 445 2.55 -6.44 -4.23
CA PRO A 445 1.63 -7.38 -3.58
C PRO A 445 0.66 -6.68 -2.60
N LEU A 446 -0.55 -7.25 -2.48
CA LEU A 446 -1.62 -6.77 -1.61
C LEU A 446 -1.93 -7.79 -0.51
N ASP A 447 -2.19 -7.29 0.69
CA ASP A 447 -2.80 -8.04 1.80
C ASP A 447 -4.27 -7.62 1.97
N LEU A 448 -5.01 -8.33 2.84
CA LEU A 448 -6.42 -8.03 3.10
C LEU A 448 -6.64 -6.62 3.65
N GLY A 449 -5.68 -6.09 4.41
CA GLY A 449 -5.74 -4.73 4.94
C GLY A 449 -5.62 -3.68 3.83
N LEU A 450 -4.69 -3.85 2.90
CA LEU A 450 -4.52 -3.00 1.72
C LEU A 450 -5.74 -3.09 0.79
N ALA A 451 -6.27 -4.30 0.56
CA ALA A 451 -7.48 -4.49 -0.22
C ALA A 451 -8.70 -3.81 0.43
N GLY A 452 -8.88 -3.95 1.74
CA GLY A 452 -9.94 -3.26 2.49
C GLY A 452 -9.84 -1.74 2.37
N ARG A 453 -8.63 -1.17 2.40
CA ARG A 453 -8.40 0.27 2.20
C ARG A 453 -8.66 0.71 0.76
N LEU A 454 -8.30 -0.12 -0.22
CA LEU A 454 -8.62 0.13 -1.62
C LEU A 454 -10.15 0.19 -1.82
N ILE A 455 -10.89 -0.74 -1.21
CA ILE A 455 -12.36 -0.73 -1.21
C ILE A 455 -12.90 0.57 -0.58
N ALA A 456 -12.46 0.90 0.62
CA ALA A 456 -12.96 2.05 1.40
C ALA A 456 -12.79 3.42 0.71
N ARG A 457 -11.89 3.53 -0.27
CA ARG A 457 -11.68 4.77 -1.05
C ARG A 457 -12.74 5.01 -2.11
N THR A 458 -13.36 3.95 -2.59
CA THR A 458 -14.43 4.05 -3.58
C THR A 458 -15.72 4.57 -2.95
N ARG A 459 -16.56 5.24 -3.75
CA ARG A 459 -17.93 5.58 -3.39
C ARG A 459 -18.81 4.34 -3.35
N VAL A 460 -18.53 3.32 -4.18
CA VAL A 460 -19.26 2.03 -4.16
C VAL A 460 -19.18 1.34 -2.79
N SER A 461 -18.12 1.58 -1.99
CA SER A 461 -18.04 1.08 -0.60
C SER A 461 -19.26 1.43 0.25
N ARG A 462 -19.89 2.60 0.02
CA ARG A 462 -21.09 3.05 0.75
C ARG A 462 -22.32 2.20 0.44
N VAL A 463 -22.41 1.65 -0.77
CA VAL A 463 -23.53 0.77 -1.18
C VAL A 463 -23.22 -0.71 -0.95
N LEU A 464 -21.96 -1.07 -0.68
CA LEU A 464 -21.58 -2.39 -0.16
C LEU A 464 -22.01 -2.57 1.31
N ALA A 465 -22.15 -1.48 2.07
CA ALA A 465 -22.80 -1.52 3.37
C ALA A 465 -24.31 -1.86 3.25
N ALA A 466 -24.92 -2.27 4.36
CA ALA A 466 -26.36 -2.53 4.40
C ALA A 466 -27.13 -1.22 4.18
N TYR A 467 -28.16 -1.26 3.33
CA TYR A 467 -29.07 -0.14 3.13
C TYR A 467 -30.48 -0.64 2.81
N ARG A 468 -31.49 -0.03 3.45
CA ARG A 468 -32.91 -0.42 3.28
C ARG A 468 -33.10 -1.95 3.43
N ASP A 469 -33.54 -2.61 2.38
CA ASP A 469 -33.79 -4.05 2.31
C ASP A 469 -32.62 -4.85 1.69
N VAL A 470 -31.48 -4.22 1.44
CA VAL A 470 -30.28 -4.83 0.86
C VAL A 470 -29.26 -5.11 1.98
N PRO A 471 -28.94 -6.39 2.27
CA PRO A 471 -27.90 -6.76 3.23
C PRO A 471 -26.52 -6.23 2.85
N ALA A 472 -25.62 -6.10 3.82
CA ALA A 472 -24.22 -5.77 3.54
C ALA A 472 -23.56 -6.87 2.71
N ALA A 473 -22.75 -6.49 1.73
CA ALA A 473 -21.94 -7.44 0.99
C ALA A 473 -20.81 -8.00 1.89
N ASN A 474 -20.38 -9.23 1.60
CA ASN A 474 -19.24 -9.83 2.27
C ASN A 474 -17.94 -9.15 1.80
N LEU A 475 -17.47 -8.16 2.57
CA LEU A 475 -16.28 -7.38 2.24
C LEU A 475 -14.99 -8.21 2.28
N GLU A 476 -14.93 -9.25 3.10
CA GLU A 476 -13.78 -10.15 3.17
C GLU A 476 -13.65 -10.94 1.87
N ALA A 477 -14.76 -11.43 1.30
CA ALA A 477 -14.76 -12.10 0.00
C ALA A 477 -14.35 -11.17 -1.15
N VAL A 478 -14.75 -9.89 -1.10
CA VAL A 478 -14.30 -8.88 -2.07
C VAL A 478 -12.80 -8.63 -1.93
N ALA A 479 -12.31 -8.44 -0.70
CA ALA A 479 -10.89 -8.23 -0.41
C ALA A 479 -10.04 -9.44 -0.85
N ALA A 480 -10.51 -10.66 -0.59
CA ALA A 480 -9.85 -11.90 -1.03
C ALA A 480 -9.73 -11.99 -2.55
N ALA A 481 -10.77 -11.61 -3.31
CA ALA A 481 -10.70 -11.56 -4.77
C ALA A 481 -9.68 -10.52 -5.28
N ILE A 482 -9.60 -9.35 -4.66
CA ILE A 482 -8.59 -8.32 -4.98
C ILE A 482 -7.17 -8.85 -4.71
N VAL A 483 -6.96 -9.49 -3.55
CA VAL A 483 -5.66 -10.10 -3.19
C VAL A 483 -5.29 -11.21 -4.18
N ALA A 484 -6.23 -12.08 -4.53
CA ALA A 484 -6.01 -13.16 -5.50
C ALA A 484 -5.60 -12.61 -6.87
N VAL A 485 -6.30 -11.57 -7.37
CA VAL A 485 -5.95 -10.90 -8.64
C VAL A 485 -4.58 -10.21 -8.55
N GLY A 486 -4.26 -9.57 -7.43
CA GLY A 486 -2.93 -9.01 -7.19
C GLY A 486 -1.82 -10.07 -7.14
N GLN A 487 -2.11 -11.25 -6.59
CA GLN A 487 -1.19 -12.38 -6.54
C GLN A 487 -0.97 -12.97 -7.95
N MET A 488 -2.03 -13.09 -8.77
CA MET A 488 -1.91 -13.49 -10.18
C MET A 488 -0.95 -12.56 -10.95
N ALA A 489 -1.06 -11.24 -10.73
CA ALA A 489 -0.21 -10.25 -11.37
C ALA A 489 1.28 -10.37 -11.00
N VAL A 490 1.58 -10.89 -9.81
CA VAL A 490 2.93 -11.13 -9.30
C VAL A 490 3.49 -12.46 -9.82
N ASP A 491 2.68 -13.51 -9.74
CA ASP A 491 3.09 -14.89 -10.01
C ASP A 491 3.23 -15.21 -11.50
N LEU A 492 2.43 -14.54 -12.33
CA LEU A 492 2.31 -14.75 -13.78
C LEU A 492 2.63 -13.43 -14.51
N PRO A 493 3.91 -13.02 -14.55
CA PRO A 493 4.31 -11.77 -15.21
C PRO A 493 3.90 -11.72 -16.67
N GLU A 494 3.71 -12.86 -17.34
CA GLU A 494 3.25 -12.98 -18.72
C GLU A 494 1.83 -12.46 -18.96
N ILE A 495 1.00 -12.34 -17.92
CA ILE A 495 -0.36 -11.79 -18.05
C ILE A 495 -0.26 -10.27 -18.18
N ARG A 496 -0.82 -9.75 -19.27
CA ARG A 496 -0.77 -8.34 -19.57
C ARG A 496 -1.78 -7.52 -18.76
N GLU A 497 -3.02 -7.92 -18.92
CA GLU A 497 -4.23 -7.29 -18.41
C GLU A 497 -5.18 -8.41 -17.98
N LEU A 498 -5.88 -8.21 -16.86
CA LEU A 498 -6.91 -9.11 -16.36
C LEU A 498 -8.13 -8.28 -15.96
N ASP A 499 -9.30 -8.71 -16.39
CA ASP A 499 -10.59 -8.13 -16.00
C ASP A 499 -11.51 -9.19 -15.41
N LEU A 500 -12.09 -8.90 -14.24
CA LEU A 500 -13.29 -9.52 -13.72
C LEU A 500 -14.39 -8.45 -13.74
N ASN A 501 -15.20 -8.42 -14.81
CA ASN A 501 -16.24 -7.42 -14.98
C ASN A 501 -17.51 -8.00 -15.65
N PRO A 502 -18.64 -8.14 -14.93
CA PRO A 502 -18.82 -7.79 -13.51
C PRO A 502 -18.35 -8.92 -12.58
N LEU A 503 -17.79 -8.51 -11.43
CA LEU A 503 -17.72 -9.31 -10.21
C LEU A 503 -18.94 -8.97 -9.35
N LEU A 504 -19.86 -9.91 -9.18
CA LEU A 504 -21.09 -9.71 -8.39
C LEU A 504 -20.79 -9.95 -6.91
N ALA A 505 -21.13 -9.00 -6.04
CA ALA A 505 -20.94 -9.11 -4.59
C ALA A 505 -22.26 -8.97 -3.81
N ASP A 506 -22.50 -9.90 -2.90
CA ASP A 506 -23.64 -9.91 -1.96
C ASP A 506 -23.21 -10.43 -0.57
N GLU A 507 -24.15 -10.66 0.33
CA GLU A 507 -23.89 -11.15 1.70
C GLU A 507 -23.24 -12.54 1.73
N THR A 508 -23.39 -13.33 0.67
CA THR A 508 -22.86 -14.70 0.61
C THR A 508 -21.43 -14.75 0.08
N GLY A 509 -20.97 -13.71 -0.61
CA GLY A 509 -19.63 -13.64 -1.18
C GLY A 509 -19.62 -13.00 -2.56
N VAL A 510 -18.61 -13.35 -3.35
CA VAL A 510 -18.41 -12.83 -4.70
C VAL A 510 -18.52 -13.91 -5.77
N ILE A 511 -18.90 -13.54 -6.99
CA ILE A 511 -18.85 -14.41 -8.16
C ILE A 511 -18.54 -13.61 -9.43
N ALA A 512 -17.50 -14.01 -10.16
CA ALA A 512 -17.14 -13.42 -11.45
C ALA A 512 -18.07 -13.95 -12.54
N VAL A 513 -18.67 -13.04 -13.32
CA VAL A 513 -19.61 -13.38 -14.39
C VAL A 513 -18.96 -13.34 -15.77
N ASP A 514 -18.02 -12.42 -15.96
CA ASP A 514 -17.12 -12.38 -17.11
C ASP A 514 -15.69 -12.22 -16.58
N ALA A 515 -14.78 -12.98 -17.16
CA ALA A 515 -13.37 -12.90 -16.87
C ALA A 515 -12.57 -12.92 -18.17
N ARG A 516 -11.53 -12.11 -18.25
CA ARG A 516 -10.65 -12.02 -19.42
C ARG A 516 -9.22 -11.86 -18.98
N ILE A 517 -8.33 -12.55 -19.69
CA ILE A 517 -6.90 -12.54 -19.42
C ILE A 517 -6.18 -12.37 -20.76
N MET A 518 -5.52 -11.22 -20.89
CA MET A 518 -4.64 -10.92 -22.02
C MET A 518 -3.22 -11.30 -21.66
N LEU A 519 -2.45 -11.79 -22.62
CA LEU A 519 -1.04 -12.17 -22.48
C LEU A 519 -0.13 -11.15 -23.18
N GLU A 520 1.12 -11.09 -22.73
CA GLU A 520 2.19 -10.35 -23.39
C GLU A 520 3.09 -11.32 -24.17
N ARG A 521 3.16 -11.16 -25.51
CA ARG A 521 3.98 -12.02 -26.38
C ARG A 521 5.47 -11.92 -26.10
N ARG A 522 5.91 -10.79 -25.56
CA ARG A 522 7.31 -10.53 -25.22
C ARG A 522 7.43 -10.25 -23.72
N PRO A 523 7.32 -11.27 -22.85
CA PRO A 523 7.31 -11.06 -21.40
C PRO A 523 8.61 -10.43 -20.87
N GLN A 524 9.72 -10.55 -21.60
CA GLN A 524 10.98 -9.87 -21.30
C GLN A 524 10.88 -8.33 -21.37
N GLN A 525 9.90 -7.79 -22.11
CA GLN A 525 9.63 -6.35 -22.19
C GLN A 525 8.83 -5.84 -20.98
N ARG A 526 8.41 -6.72 -20.06
CA ARG A 526 7.67 -6.29 -18.88
C ARG A 526 8.58 -5.85 -17.77
N ARG A 527 8.19 -4.73 -17.16
CA ARG A 527 8.63 -4.37 -15.83
C ARG A 527 7.97 -5.31 -14.83
N ARG A 528 8.81 -5.94 -14.01
CA ARG A 528 8.40 -6.67 -12.81
C ARG A 528 7.66 -5.69 -11.87
N PRO A 529 6.86 -6.19 -10.91
CA PRO A 529 6.32 -5.35 -9.86
C PRO A 529 7.41 -4.46 -9.26
N ALA A 530 7.17 -3.15 -9.19
CA ALA A 530 8.12 -2.20 -8.60
C ALA A 530 8.39 -2.52 -7.11
N ILE A 531 7.47 -3.24 -6.46
CA ILE A 531 7.65 -3.73 -5.09
C ILE A 531 7.98 -5.21 -5.15
N ARG A 532 9.12 -5.59 -4.59
CA ARG A 532 9.57 -6.97 -4.62
C ARG A 532 8.60 -7.86 -3.82
N PRO A 533 8.08 -8.95 -4.42
CA PRO A 533 7.15 -9.83 -3.74
C PRO A 533 7.85 -10.68 -2.67
N TYR A 534 7.04 -11.31 -1.81
CA TYR A 534 7.53 -12.23 -0.79
C TYR A 534 8.33 -13.39 -1.43
N PRO A 535 9.60 -13.61 -1.05
CA PRO A 535 10.49 -14.57 -1.70
C PRO A 535 10.26 -16.02 -1.20
N GLY A 536 9.03 -16.51 -1.33
CA GLY A 536 8.59 -17.78 -0.76
C GLY A 536 9.34 -19.02 -1.26
N SER A 537 10.01 -18.95 -2.42
CA SER A 537 10.84 -20.04 -2.96
C SER A 537 12.05 -20.40 -2.08
N TRP A 538 12.42 -19.54 -1.14
CA TRP A 538 13.49 -19.82 -0.17
C TRP A 538 13.01 -20.56 1.09
N ALA A 539 11.71 -20.85 1.20
CA ALA A 539 11.18 -21.66 2.29
C ALA A 539 11.65 -23.12 2.15
N LYS A 540 12.22 -23.69 3.21
CA LYS A 540 12.71 -25.07 3.25
C LYS A 540 12.66 -25.65 4.66
N ARG A 541 12.47 -26.97 4.74
CA ARG A 541 12.63 -27.73 5.99
C ARG A 541 14.08 -28.12 6.17
N ILE A 542 14.67 -27.79 7.32
CA ILE A 542 16.04 -28.16 7.69
C ILE A 542 16.02 -29.19 8.81
N ALA A 543 16.94 -30.13 8.79
CA ALA A 543 17.14 -31.10 9.86
C ALA A 543 18.56 -30.93 10.44
N LEU A 544 18.66 -30.78 11.75
CA LEU A 544 19.94 -30.62 12.44
C LEU A 544 20.50 -31.96 12.91
N ARG A 545 21.81 -32.00 13.19
CA ARG A 545 22.48 -33.15 13.81
C ARG A 545 21.88 -33.36 15.21
N GLY A 546 21.10 -34.43 15.37
CA GLY A 546 20.31 -34.71 16.59
C GLY A 546 18.81 -34.90 16.35
N GLY A 547 18.34 -34.86 15.09
CA GLY A 547 16.97 -35.24 14.71
C GLY A 547 15.93 -34.13 14.82
N ARG A 548 16.28 -32.97 15.40
CA ARG A 548 15.39 -31.80 15.43
C ARG A 548 15.22 -31.22 14.02
N ALA A 549 13.98 -31.00 13.62
CA ALA A 549 13.63 -30.34 12.37
C ALA A 549 13.14 -28.91 12.63
N PHE A 550 13.41 -28.02 11.68
CA PHE A 550 12.89 -26.65 11.67
C PHE A 550 12.32 -26.34 10.30
N GLU A 551 11.23 -25.61 10.27
CA GLU A 551 10.78 -24.92 9.06
C GLU A 551 11.48 -23.58 8.98
N VAL A 552 12.18 -23.32 7.88
CA VAL A 552 12.84 -22.02 7.66
C VAL A 552 12.19 -21.35 6.48
N ARG A 553 11.78 -20.10 6.65
CA ARG A 553 11.18 -19.28 5.60
C ARG A 553 11.57 -17.81 5.76
N PRO A 554 11.45 -16.99 4.70
CA PRO A 554 11.56 -15.55 4.86
C PRO A 554 10.56 -15.05 5.92
N ILE A 555 10.95 -14.01 6.65
CA ILE A 555 10.09 -13.35 7.63
C ILE A 555 8.89 -12.72 6.92
N ARG A 556 7.75 -12.63 7.61
CA ARG A 556 6.56 -11.93 7.13
C ARG A 556 6.20 -10.81 8.11
N PRO A 557 5.50 -9.76 7.64
CA PRO A 557 5.02 -8.70 8.51
C PRO A 557 4.21 -9.19 9.74
N ASP A 558 3.39 -10.22 9.56
CA ASP A 558 2.54 -10.83 10.60
C ASP A 558 3.31 -11.70 11.62
N ASP A 559 4.61 -11.92 11.42
CA ASP A 559 5.48 -12.58 12.41
C ASP A 559 5.74 -11.71 13.66
N GLU A 560 5.24 -10.47 13.70
CA GLU A 560 5.50 -9.52 14.79
C GLU A 560 5.26 -10.14 16.18
N GLY A 561 4.12 -10.81 16.36
CA GLY A 561 3.77 -11.49 17.62
C GLY A 561 4.71 -12.65 17.94
N ALA A 562 5.04 -13.48 16.95
CA ALA A 562 5.93 -14.62 17.14
C ALA A 562 7.36 -14.19 17.49
N ILE A 563 7.84 -13.09 16.90
CA ILE A 563 9.13 -12.46 17.24
C ILE A 563 9.10 -11.90 18.67
N ALA A 564 8.01 -11.25 19.07
CA ALA A 564 7.85 -10.75 20.43
C ALA A 564 7.94 -11.89 21.47
N GLU A 565 7.29 -13.02 21.21
CA GLU A 565 7.37 -14.20 22.07
C GLU A 565 8.77 -14.84 22.08
N MET A 566 9.45 -14.90 20.93
CA MET A 566 10.84 -15.36 20.87
C MET A 566 11.75 -14.48 21.75
N LEU A 567 11.64 -13.16 21.63
CA LEU A 567 12.50 -12.21 22.35
C LEU A 567 12.35 -12.33 23.88
N LYS A 568 11.18 -12.69 24.39
CA LYS A 568 10.96 -12.99 25.82
C LYS A 568 11.73 -14.21 26.31
N LYS A 569 12.08 -15.14 25.42
CA LYS A 569 12.84 -16.37 25.70
C LYS A 569 14.35 -16.20 25.46
N VAL A 570 14.82 -14.98 25.24
CA VAL A 570 16.25 -14.64 25.08
C VAL A 570 16.77 -13.97 26.35
N THR A 571 17.95 -14.39 26.82
CA THR A 571 18.55 -13.77 28.02
C THR A 571 18.96 -12.30 27.75
N PRO A 572 18.95 -11.43 28.78
CA PRO A 572 19.39 -10.03 28.62
C PRO A 572 20.81 -9.89 28.08
N GLU A 573 21.69 -10.82 28.45
CA GLU A 573 23.07 -10.86 27.96
C GLU A 573 23.13 -11.12 26.46
N ASP A 574 22.33 -12.05 25.94
CA ASP A 574 22.27 -12.33 24.50
C ASP A 574 21.68 -11.18 23.69
N LEU A 575 20.69 -10.49 24.25
CA LEU A 575 20.16 -9.26 23.65
C LEU A 575 21.24 -8.17 23.62
N ARG A 576 22.00 -8.00 24.71
CA ARG A 576 23.11 -7.04 24.77
C ARG A 576 24.19 -7.38 23.75
N LEU A 577 24.55 -8.64 23.60
CA LEU A 577 25.52 -9.10 22.60
C LEU A 577 25.06 -8.84 21.15
N ARG A 578 23.75 -8.81 20.91
CA ARG A 578 23.14 -8.56 19.59
C ARG A 578 22.92 -7.08 19.29
N PHE A 579 22.47 -6.30 20.26
CA PHE A 579 22.07 -4.90 20.08
C PHE A 579 23.09 -3.89 20.61
N PHE A 580 24.19 -4.38 21.21
CA PHE A 580 25.27 -3.57 21.78
C PHE A 580 24.81 -2.68 22.95
N ALA A 581 23.55 -2.83 23.37
CA ALA A 581 22.92 -2.07 24.43
C ALA A 581 21.81 -2.90 25.10
N PRO A 582 21.47 -2.62 26.38
CA PRO A 582 20.32 -3.22 27.04
C PRO A 582 19.00 -2.80 26.36
N VAL A 583 18.23 -3.77 25.88
CA VAL A 583 16.89 -3.52 25.31
C VAL A 583 15.84 -3.69 26.40
N LYS A 584 15.17 -2.59 26.78
CA LYS A 584 14.21 -2.58 27.91
C LYS A 584 12.77 -2.89 27.52
N ALA A 585 12.39 -2.63 26.27
CA ALA A 585 11.01 -2.80 25.80
C ALA A 585 10.96 -3.09 24.30
N PHE A 586 10.05 -3.97 23.91
CA PHE A 586 9.76 -4.33 22.52
C PHE A 586 8.48 -3.60 22.09
N SER A 587 8.61 -2.32 21.74
CA SER A 587 7.47 -1.55 21.22
C SER A 587 7.02 -2.07 19.86
N HIS A 588 5.76 -1.81 19.49
CA HIS A 588 5.24 -2.10 18.14
C HIS A 588 6.14 -1.53 17.04
N ALA A 589 6.57 -0.26 17.18
CA ALA A 589 7.46 0.38 16.21
C ALA A 589 8.80 -0.36 16.06
N PHE A 590 9.36 -0.86 17.17
CA PHE A 590 10.58 -1.67 17.16
C PHE A 590 10.35 -3.01 16.45
N LEU A 591 9.28 -3.73 16.79
CA LEU A 591 8.99 -5.04 16.19
C LEU A 591 8.61 -4.93 14.70
N ALA A 592 7.82 -3.94 14.31
CA ALA A 592 7.49 -3.64 12.92
C ALA A 592 8.75 -3.36 12.09
N HIS A 593 9.74 -2.67 12.65
CA HIS A 593 11.05 -2.48 12.00
C HIS A 593 11.83 -3.81 11.85
N LEU A 594 11.60 -4.80 12.73
CA LEU A 594 12.24 -6.11 12.61
C LEU A 594 11.56 -7.03 11.59
N THR A 595 10.25 -6.89 11.35
CA THR A 595 9.45 -7.84 10.52
C THR A 595 9.03 -7.30 9.16
N GLN A 596 8.82 -5.98 9.02
CA GLN A 596 8.35 -5.37 7.77
C GLN A 596 9.52 -4.93 6.89
N LEU A 597 10.16 -5.93 6.26
CA LEU A 597 11.32 -5.71 5.39
C LEU A 597 10.94 -5.23 4.00
N ASP A 598 11.87 -4.51 3.39
CA ASP A 598 11.92 -4.32 1.95
C ASP A 598 12.88 -5.36 1.36
N TYR A 599 12.34 -6.37 0.68
CA TYR A 599 13.14 -7.46 0.11
C TYR A 599 14.09 -7.01 -1.00
N ALA A 600 14.00 -5.79 -1.52
CA ALA A 600 15.00 -5.24 -2.43
C ALA A 600 16.32 -4.90 -1.72
N ARG A 601 16.28 -4.66 -0.40
CA ARG A 601 17.44 -4.20 0.39
C ARG A 601 17.74 -5.07 1.59
N ALA A 602 16.77 -5.81 2.09
CA ALA A 602 16.93 -6.57 3.31
C ALA A 602 16.23 -7.93 3.23
N MET A 603 16.86 -8.93 3.82
CA MET A 603 16.30 -10.27 3.96
C MET A 603 16.36 -10.68 5.43
N ALA A 604 15.37 -11.43 5.90
CA ALA A 604 15.49 -12.18 7.13
C ALA A 604 14.82 -13.54 6.99
N PHE A 605 15.43 -14.57 7.57
CA PHE A 605 14.88 -15.90 7.68
C PHE A 605 14.51 -16.17 9.13
N VAL A 606 13.29 -16.67 9.35
CA VAL A 606 12.82 -17.19 10.63
C VAL A 606 12.91 -18.71 10.60
N ALA A 607 13.40 -19.31 11.68
CA ALA A 607 13.35 -20.75 11.91
C ALA A 607 12.25 -21.06 12.92
N LEU A 608 11.25 -21.83 12.52
CA LEU A 608 10.17 -22.31 13.37
C LEU A 608 10.48 -23.75 13.81
N ASP A 609 10.31 -24.05 15.10
CA ASP A 609 10.42 -25.41 15.62
C ASP A 609 9.15 -26.23 15.34
N GLU A 610 9.12 -27.49 15.78
CA GLU A 610 7.97 -28.40 15.56
C GLU A 610 6.68 -27.94 16.25
N ALA A 611 6.78 -27.03 17.25
CA ALA A 611 5.63 -26.41 17.90
C ALA A 611 5.17 -25.14 17.17
N GLY A 612 5.82 -24.76 16.06
CA GLY A 612 5.56 -23.52 15.33
C GLY A 612 6.11 -22.27 16.03
N GLU A 613 6.97 -22.42 17.04
CA GLU A 613 7.57 -21.28 17.73
C GLU A 613 8.86 -20.84 17.01
N VAL A 614 9.09 -19.52 16.94
CA VAL A 614 10.34 -19.00 16.38
C VAL A 614 11.51 -19.35 17.31
N ALA A 615 12.43 -20.16 16.79
CA ALA A 615 13.66 -20.61 17.45
C ALA A 615 14.85 -19.68 17.20
N GLY A 616 14.81 -18.93 16.09
CA GLY A 616 15.84 -17.95 15.76
C GLY A 616 15.59 -17.22 14.45
N VAL A 617 16.31 -16.11 14.28
CA VAL A 617 16.23 -15.22 13.12
C VAL A 617 17.63 -14.83 12.68
N VAL A 618 17.90 -14.92 11.38
CA VAL A 618 19.05 -14.29 10.73
C VAL A 618 18.55 -13.23 9.77
N ARG A 619 19.28 -12.12 9.65
CA ARG A 619 18.97 -11.02 8.74
C ARG A 619 20.20 -10.52 8.02
N LEU A 620 19.97 -9.90 6.88
CA LEU A 620 20.94 -9.20 6.05
C LEU A 620 20.33 -7.88 5.59
N HIS A 621 21.09 -6.79 5.64
CA HIS A 621 20.70 -5.47 5.15
C HIS A 621 21.80 -4.95 4.23
N ALA A 622 21.48 -4.79 2.95
CA ALA A 622 22.37 -4.21 1.96
C ALA A 622 22.49 -2.70 2.14
N ASP A 623 23.64 -2.16 1.74
CA ASP A 623 23.88 -0.73 1.64
C ASP A 623 23.15 -0.11 0.43
N ILE A 624 23.28 1.20 0.28
CA ILE A 624 22.61 1.96 -0.78
C ILE A 624 23.15 1.55 -2.16
N ALA A 625 24.45 1.26 -2.26
CA ALA A 625 25.10 0.83 -3.50
C ALA A 625 24.80 -0.64 -3.87
N HIS A 626 24.16 -1.40 -2.97
CA HIS A 626 23.87 -2.81 -3.14
C HIS A 626 25.13 -3.67 -3.38
N GLU A 627 26.24 -3.30 -2.74
CA GLU A 627 27.52 -4.00 -2.87
C GLU A 627 27.92 -4.69 -1.57
N GLU A 628 27.75 -3.99 -0.45
CA GLU A 628 28.04 -4.49 0.89
C GLU A 628 26.74 -4.74 1.65
N ALA A 629 26.73 -5.76 2.51
CA ALA A 629 25.59 -5.99 3.39
C ALA A 629 25.99 -6.39 4.81
N GLU A 630 25.21 -5.90 5.77
CA GLU A 630 25.37 -6.21 7.18
C GLU A 630 24.45 -7.35 7.61
N TYR A 631 25.04 -8.40 8.19
CA TYR A 631 24.25 -9.48 8.78
C TYR A 631 24.00 -9.24 10.26
N ALA A 632 22.93 -9.86 10.74
CA ALA A 632 22.69 -10.01 12.16
C ALA A 632 21.95 -11.32 12.45
N ILE A 633 22.21 -11.93 13.60
CA ILE A 633 21.58 -13.20 13.97
C ILE A 633 21.22 -13.22 15.45
N LEU A 634 20.05 -13.76 15.78
CA LEU A 634 19.59 -13.96 17.15
C LEU A 634 18.86 -15.30 17.24
N LEU A 635 19.25 -16.11 18.22
CA LEU A 635 18.60 -17.38 18.51
C LEU A 635 18.01 -17.34 19.92
N ARG A 636 16.97 -18.13 20.15
CA ARG A 636 16.51 -18.43 21.50
C ARG A 636 17.66 -19.03 22.32
N SER A 637 17.80 -18.63 23.58
CA SER A 637 19.01 -18.95 24.35
C SER A 637 19.19 -20.46 24.58
N ASP A 638 18.11 -21.23 24.59
CA ASP A 638 18.07 -22.71 24.68
C ASP A 638 18.34 -23.44 23.36
N MET A 639 18.44 -22.73 22.23
CA MET A 639 18.71 -23.29 20.89
C MET A 639 20.19 -23.24 20.49
N LYS A 640 21.05 -22.73 21.38
CA LYS A 640 22.49 -22.63 21.15
C LYS A 640 23.16 -24.00 21.17
N GLY A 641 24.24 -24.13 20.40
CA GLY A 641 25.04 -25.37 20.33
C GLY A 641 24.44 -26.48 19.45
N LEU A 642 23.23 -26.29 18.91
CA LEU A 642 22.56 -27.28 18.05
C LEU A 642 22.93 -27.19 16.56
N GLY A 643 23.73 -26.18 16.17
CA GLY A 643 24.08 -25.91 14.77
C GLY A 643 23.04 -25.07 14.00
N LEU A 644 21.95 -24.63 14.65
CA LEU A 644 20.93 -23.78 14.03
C LEU A 644 21.52 -22.46 13.50
N GLY A 645 22.35 -21.79 14.31
CA GLY A 645 22.99 -20.54 13.93
C GLY A 645 23.90 -20.66 12.69
N TRP A 646 24.63 -21.77 12.59
CA TRP A 646 25.43 -22.07 11.40
C TRP A 646 24.55 -22.27 10.16
N THR A 647 23.47 -23.03 10.30
CA THR A 647 22.55 -23.31 9.17
C THR A 647 21.88 -22.05 8.66
N LEU A 648 21.42 -21.18 9.57
CA LEU A 648 20.83 -19.89 9.22
C LEU A 648 21.84 -18.94 8.58
N MET A 649 23.08 -18.87 9.10
CA MET A 649 24.14 -18.07 8.49
C MET A 649 24.51 -18.58 7.09
N THR A 650 24.61 -19.90 6.88
CA THR A 650 24.84 -20.46 5.55
C THR A 650 23.74 -20.07 4.58
N LEU A 651 22.47 -20.16 5.01
CA LEU A 651 21.32 -19.76 4.20
C LEU A 651 21.34 -18.28 3.81
N ILE A 652 21.64 -17.37 4.74
CA ILE A 652 21.67 -15.94 4.41
C ILE A 652 22.85 -15.59 3.48
N ILE A 653 23.96 -16.32 3.57
CA ILE A 653 25.10 -16.19 2.65
C ILE A 653 24.73 -16.72 1.25
N GLU A 654 24.02 -17.85 1.16
CA GLU A 654 23.46 -18.36 -0.11
C GLU A 654 22.55 -17.32 -0.77
N TRP A 655 21.69 -16.67 0.03
CA TRP A 655 20.85 -15.58 -0.47
C TRP A 655 21.68 -14.40 -0.96
N ALA A 656 22.68 -13.96 -0.20
CA ALA A 656 23.56 -12.87 -0.60
C ALA A 656 24.26 -13.12 -1.95
N ARG A 657 24.69 -14.37 -2.19
CA ARG A 657 25.27 -14.80 -3.48
C ARG A 657 24.27 -14.75 -4.62
N ALA A 658 23.03 -15.18 -4.37
CA ALA A 658 21.96 -15.14 -5.36
C ALA A 658 21.52 -13.71 -5.69
N GLU A 659 21.68 -12.80 -4.72
CA GLU A 659 21.41 -11.37 -4.87
C GLU A 659 22.56 -10.63 -5.57
N GLY A 660 23.74 -11.25 -5.70
CA GLY A 660 24.90 -10.64 -6.36
C GLY A 660 25.67 -9.64 -5.48
N LEU A 661 25.48 -9.69 -4.15
CA LEU A 661 26.26 -8.90 -3.21
C LEU A 661 27.74 -9.28 -3.28
N LYS A 662 28.63 -8.29 -3.13
CA LYS A 662 30.09 -8.48 -3.21
C LYS A 662 30.70 -8.84 -1.86
N THR A 663 30.19 -8.26 -0.78
CA THR A 663 30.79 -8.40 0.55
C THR A 663 29.71 -8.44 1.64
N ILE A 664 29.88 -9.33 2.61
CA ILE A 664 29.14 -9.27 3.88
C ILE A 664 30.08 -8.76 4.96
N ARG A 665 29.70 -7.67 5.63
CA ARG A 665 30.49 -7.02 6.68
C ARG A 665 29.63 -6.72 7.89
N SER A 666 30.08 -7.08 9.10
CA SER A 666 29.32 -6.81 10.33
C SER A 666 30.25 -6.52 11.51
N GLN A 667 29.69 -5.91 12.56
CA GLN A 667 30.37 -5.68 13.82
C GLN A 667 29.95 -6.72 14.86
N VAL A 668 30.92 -7.23 15.61
CA VAL A 668 30.71 -8.21 16.67
C VAL A 668 31.51 -7.77 17.90
N LEU A 669 30.88 -7.75 19.08
CA LEU A 669 31.59 -7.47 20.33
C LEU A 669 32.72 -8.49 20.54
N ALA A 670 33.89 -8.02 20.94
CA ALA A 670 35.11 -8.82 21.12
C ALA A 670 34.92 -9.97 22.13
N GLU A 671 34.05 -9.78 23.12
CA GLU A 671 33.68 -10.78 24.13
C GLU A 671 32.73 -11.88 23.60
N ASN A 672 32.08 -11.68 22.43
CA ASN A 672 31.20 -12.66 21.80
C ASN A 672 32.01 -13.75 21.07
N THR A 673 32.81 -14.48 21.84
CA THR A 673 33.74 -15.53 21.36
C THR A 673 33.03 -16.61 20.53
N ARG A 674 31.76 -16.92 20.85
CA ARG A 674 30.94 -17.89 20.12
C ARG A 674 30.60 -17.41 18.70
N MET A 675 30.15 -16.17 18.55
CA MET A 675 29.87 -15.59 17.23
C MET A 675 31.15 -15.48 16.41
N LEU A 676 32.26 -15.03 17.01
CA LEU A 676 33.55 -14.95 16.34
C LEU A 676 34.05 -16.34 15.88
N ALA A 677 33.84 -17.38 16.67
CA ALA A 677 34.16 -18.76 16.26
C ALA A 677 33.31 -19.22 15.07
N LEU A 678 32.01 -18.91 15.07
CA LEU A 678 31.11 -19.20 13.96
C LEU A 678 31.55 -18.46 12.68
N CYS A 679 31.88 -17.17 12.77
CA CYS A 679 32.39 -16.38 11.64
C CYS A 679 33.66 -17.02 11.04
N ARG A 680 34.63 -17.42 11.87
CA ARG A 680 35.85 -18.11 11.39
C ARG A 680 35.53 -19.40 10.63
N GLN A 681 34.61 -20.20 11.15
CA GLN A 681 34.21 -21.47 10.51
C GLN A 681 33.51 -21.25 9.16
N LEU A 682 32.82 -20.11 8.99
CA LEU A 682 32.17 -19.71 7.75
C LEU A 682 33.11 -18.97 6.78
N GLY A 683 34.38 -18.77 7.15
CA GLY A 683 35.39 -18.15 6.29
C GLY A 683 35.48 -16.62 6.38
N PHE A 684 34.86 -15.98 7.38
CA PHE A 684 35.01 -14.54 7.59
C PHE A 684 36.43 -14.21 8.06
N GLY A 685 37.02 -13.17 7.46
CA GLY A 685 38.15 -12.45 8.04
C GLY A 685 37.69 -11.68 9.28
N ILE A 686 38.54 -11.61 10.31
CA ILE A 686 38.24 -10.91 11.57
C ILE A 686 39.35 -9.93 11.87
N ALA A 687 39.01 -8.65 11.99
CA ALA A 687 39.93 -7.57 12.36
C ALA A 687 39.41 -6.82 13.60
N ASN A 688 40.31 -6.12 14.29
CA ASN A 688 39.90 -5.15 15.31
C ASN A 688 39.24 -3.95 14.61
N ASP A 689 38.20 -3.40 15.22
CA ASP A 689 37.71 -2.09 14.81
C ASP A 689 38.77 -1.03 15.14
N PRO A 690 39.09 -0.10 14.22
CA PRO A 690 40.13 0.90 14.43
C PRO A 690 39.77 1.93 15.50
N ASP A 691 38.48 2.17 15.72
CA ASP A 691 37.98 3.22 16.61
C ASP A 691 37.53 2.66 17.97
N ASP A 692 37.14 1.38 18.03
CA ASP A 692 36.72 0.71 19.26
C ASP A 692 37.28 -0.72 19.44
N THR A 693 38.24 -0.87 20.34
CA THR A 693 38.85 -2.18 20.65
C THR A 693 37.88 -3.21 21.25
N ALA A 694 36.72 -2.80 21.75
CA ALA A 694 35.66 -3.71 22.22
C ALA A 694 34.88 -4.34 21.04
N ILE A 695 35.12 -3.89 19.81
CA ILE A 695 34.45 -4.36 18.60
C ILE A 695 35.44 -5.10 17.68
N ARG A 696 34.93 -6.09 16.97
CA ARG A 696 35.60 -6.79 15.87
C ARG A 696 34.78 -6.58 14.60
N ILE A 697 35.46 -6.23 13.52
CA ILE A 697 34.87 -6.18 12.18
C ILE A 697 35.07 -7.57 11.57
N VAL A 698 33.97 -8.18 11.14
CA VAL A 698 34.00 -9.45 10.42
C VAL A 698 33.61 -9.21 8.96
N THR A 699 34.37 -9.76 8.02
CA THR A 699 34.18 -9.53 6.58
C THR A 699 34.27 -10.84 5.81
N LEU A 700 33.32 -11.09 4.91
CA LEU A 700 33.29 -12.21 4.00
C LEU A 700 33.10 -11.70 2.56
N PRO A 701 34.07 -11.89 1.67
CA PRO A 701 33.86 -11.72 0.23
C PRO A 701 32.85 -12.77 -0.27
N VAL A 702 31.88 -12.31 -1.06
CA VAL A 702 30.81 -13.11 -1.62
C VAL A 702 31.00 -13.17 -3.13
N GLU A 703 31.41 -14.33 -3.64
CA GLU A 703 31.45 -14.55 -5.08
C GLU A 703 30.00 -14.74 -5.60
N PRO A 704 29.56 -14.00 -6.63
CA PRO A 704 28.26 -14.22 -7.23
C PRO A 704 28.13 -15.65 -7.74
N LEU A 705 26.95 -16.26 -7.60
CA LEU A 705 26.66 -17.48 -8.34
C LEU A 705 26.74 -17.15 -9.83
N ALA A 706 27.57 -17.88 -10.60
CA ALA A 706 27.58 -17.75 -12.05
C ALA A 706 26.14 -17.85 -12.54
N SER A 707 25.65 -16.80 -13.20
CA SER A 707 24.28 -16.73 -13.68
C SER A 707 24.01 -17.94 -14.55
N ALA A 708 23.11 -18.82 -14.11
CA ALA A 708 22.41 -19.68 -15.04
C ALA A 708 21.67 -18.73 -15.98
N GLU A 709 22.13 -18.65 -17.24
CA GLU A 709 21.49 -17.86 -18.29
C GLU A 709 19.98 -18.18 -18.38
N PRO A 710 19.16 -17.19 -18.77
CA PRO A 710 17.71 -17.16 -18.56
C PRO A 710 16.91 -18.31 -19.20
#